data_AF-A0A239M335-F1
#
_entry.id   AF-A0A239M335-F1
#
_cell.length_a   1.000
_cell.length_b   1.000
_cell.length_c   1.000
_cell.angle_alpha   90.00
_cell.angle_beta   90.00
_cell.angle_gamma   90.00
#
_symmetry.space_group_name_H-M   'P 1'
#
loop_
_entity.id
_entity.type
_entity.pdbx_description
1 polymer ?
#
loop_
_entity_poly.entity_id
_entity_poly.type
_entity_poly.pdbx_seq_one_letter_code
_entity_poly.pdbx_strand_id
1 'polypeptide(L)'
;MVLGRMGTDKKVVVPEARVKALCNLLENLTMRFPQDIPDLAPLLYVARGIERDNPVFRDLSLVRLRNVRSIARQTSVSSLANSAFVISELRKRDIPVLAMKGTVLSQLAYGDPNFRVSNDFDLLVKPTDSKEAVKALQLIGFRFAKEQDRSACQVHMTSPVAGTLDLHTRLAPRWFPLADGFKTRFDDPYIVGIDEHEFPTFTLPEQILLCAINAVKEYPEKVIRKSLVDMAALLHPLAEADYGDLWEVSCQRGLGKILQLCFAMLKNLNHPLPVGADLVLKANLGSRRRDPASSIEMKVERMLEGESERSLTQSEFAHYHTDLRERLPDRVKARASALLLPAIPLAQTRARGLHRPDVILGALIRRGVTLGGLRERYVEQLWRVRPHILYELFEDGGLVFDEWSGQIHSLNSAGAFLFDQIGTEQPWNEALEAYRSARGVARTSALREITDILTWWHRSGWIGEMQAEDEAFGIHPNVSERSPATPSRFAYSATVWHVVVAGVPLRVTADRNVNLGQFDQLIGPFVDMHGGETPAASVMVFNEDDGVVIEVDGEEAGFCIDPAALPDMLLDTILVAAVGHLPYAFYLHAALLEISKGGVLLPAPSGSGKSTLSIALSHRGAEYISDEMSFLSGDFRAYGVHVFPTVKESGWSAMRNLVVDLERLTDFRRRDGITMKYLTEGFVRDPKLVPRDLEVRAVIFPEFHPGGGNRLEEIGPVACFSMLMEQCLSMNEAFDAAAFRRLASFLREVASYRMSYEETEFAVSNIFEVA
;
A
#
# COMPACT_ATOMS: atom_id res chain seq x y z
N MET A 1 -21.83 33.18 -16.94
CA MET A 1 -21.12 33.86 -15.84
C MET A 1 -22.05 34.02 -14.63
N VAL A 2 -22.55 32.92 -14.06
CA VAL A 2 -23.13 32.79 -12.71
C VAL A 2 -22.99 31.31 -12.32
N LEU A 3 -21.76 30.88 -12.10
CA LEU A 3 -21.42 29.73 -11.23
C LEU A 3 -20.22 30.25 -10.43
N GLY A 4 -20.52 31.23 -9.58
CA GLY A 4 -19.54 31.86 -8.71
C GLY A 4 -19.02 30.84 -7.72
N ARG A 5 -17.70 30.87 -7.52
CA ARG A 5 -16.94 30.39 -6.35
C ARG A 5 -17.85 29.73 -5.30
N MET A 6 -17.79 28.40 -5.22
CA MET A 6 -18.24 27.72 -4.00
C MET A 6 -17.41 28.30 -2.86
N GLY A 7 -18.02 29.21 -2.11
CA GLY A 7 -17.41 29.84 -0.95
C GLY A 7 -17.00 28.77 0.05
N THR A 8 -15.89 29.05 0.72
CA THR A 8 -15.24 28.33 1.82
C THR A 8 -16.09 28.20 3.09
N ASP A 9 -17.42 28.30 2.97
CA ASP A 9 -18.39 28.26 4.06
C ASP A 9 -19.66 27.49 3.62
N LYS A 10 -19.58 26.16 3.52
CA LYS A 10 -20.76 25.29 3.54
C LYS A 10 -20.45 24.02 4.31
N LYS A 11 -21.27 23.77 5.34
CA LYS A 11 -21.31 22.57 6.21
C LYS A 11 -20.80 21.34 5.49
N VAL A 12 -19.72 20.74 6.01
CA VAL A 12 -19.26 19.40 5.62
C VAL A 12 -20.48 18.49 5.60
N VAL A 13 -20.90 18.06 4.42
CA VAL A 13 -21.98 17.08 4.28
C VAL A 13 -21.43 15.78 4.85
N VAL A 14 -22.04 15.29 5.93
CA VAL A 14 -21.63 14.10 6.65
C VAL A 14 -21.57 12.92 5.65
N PRO A 15 -20.43 12.20 5.53
CA PRO A 15 -20.29 11.04 4.65
C PRO A 15 -21.44 10.03 4.76
N GLU A 16 -21.99 9.88 5.97
CA GLU A 16 -23.14 9.03 6.24
C GLU A 16 -24.41 9.40 5.44
N ALA A 17 -24.69 10.69 5.23
CA ALA A 17 -25.87 11.11 4.47
C ALA A 17 -25.77 10.69 3.00
N ARG A 18 -24.55 10.74 2.44
CA ARG A 18 -24.29 10.28 1.06
C ARG A 18 -24.42 8.77 0.95
N VAL A 19 -23.84 8.02 1.89
CA VAL A 19 -23.96 6.56 1.92
C VAL A 19 -25.42 6.13 2.12
N LYS A 20 -26.18 6.85 2.95
CA LYS A 20 -27.61 6.59 3.16
C LYS A 20 -28.41 6.64 1.86
N ALA A 21 -28.12 7.61 0.99
CA ALA A 21 -28.76 7.71 -0.33
C ALA A 21 -28.43 6.54 -1.28
N LEU A 22 -27.35 5.81 -0.99
CA LEU A 22 -26.88 4.67 -1.77
C LEU A 22 -27.37 3.32 -1.21
N CYS A 23 -27.98 3.27 -0.02
CA CYS A 23 -28.35 2.01 0.63
C CYS A 23 -29.17 1.09 -0.28
N ASN A 24 -30.23 1.58 -0.95
CA ASN A 24 -31.01 0.74 -1.88
C ASN A 24 -30.17 0.18 -3.03
N LEU A 25 -29.23 0.97 -3.57
CA LEU A 25 -28.33 0.53 -4.63
C LEU A 25 -27.34 -0.51 -4.13
N LEU A 26 -26.72 -0.27 -2.97
CA LEU A 26 -25.77 -1.17 -2.33
C LEU A 26 -26.43 -2.51 -1.96
N GLU A 27 -27.64 -2.48 -1.41
CA GLU A 27 -28.41 -3.68 -1.06
C GLU A 27 -28.66 -4.56 -2.30
N ASN A 28 -29.16 -3.97 -3.39
CA ASN A 28 -29.40 -4.68 -4.64
C ASN A 28 -28.10 -5.23 -5.25
N LEU A 29 -27.01 -4.47 -5.20
CA LEU A 29 -25.71 -4.93 -5.67
C LEU A 29 -25.17 -6.09 -4.83
N THR A 30 -25.30 -6.03 -3.50
CA THR A 30 -24.88 -7.11 -2.60
C THR A 30 -25.67 -8.40 -2.86
N MET A 31 -26.98 -8.30 -3.07
CA MET A 31 -27.82 -9.48 -3.35
C MET A 31 -27.55 -10.08 -4.73
N ARG A 32 -27.41 -9.26 -5.77
CA ARG A 32 -27.29 -9.71 -7.16
C ARG A 32 -25.86 -10.03 -7.57
N PHE A 33 -24.86 -9.36 -6.99
CA PHE A 33 -23.46 -9.44 -7.38
C PHE A 33 -22.51 -9.55 -6.16
N PRO A 34 -22.55 -10.66 -5.40
CA PRO A 34 -21.67 -10.86 -4.24
C PRO A 34 -20.16 -10.74 -4.52
N GLN A 35 -19.75 -10.96 -5.78
CA GLN A 35 -18.36 -10.78 -6.23
C GLN A 35 -17.86 -9.33 -6.14
N ASP A 36 -18.75 -8.34 -6.15
CA ASP A 36 -18.39 -6.91 -6.08
C ASP A 36 -18.25 -6.41 -4.63
N ILE A 37 -18.60 -7.23 -3.62
CA ILE A 37 -18.51 -6.88 -2.19
C ILE A 37 -17.14 -6.33 -1.79
N PRO A 38 -15.98 -6.90 -2.20
CA PRO A 38 -14.67 -6.34 -1.84
C PRO A 38 -14.47 -4.91 -2.34
N ASP A 39 -14.93 -4.60 -3.55
CA ASP A 39 -14.81 -3.26 -4.16
C ASP A 39 -15.74 -2.23 -3.48
N LEU A 40 -16.81 -2.69 -2.83
CA LEU A 40 -17.82 -1.86 -2.15
C LEU A 40 -17.70 -1.88 -0.62
N ALA A 41 -16.75 -2.63 -0.06
CA ALA A 41 -16.69 -2.92 1.36
C ALA A 41 -16.62 -1.68 2.29
N PRO A 42 -15.86 -0.61 1.97
CA PRO A 42 -15.88 0.61 2.79
C PRO A 42 -17.27 1.26 2.86
N LEU A 43 -18.01 1.26 1.75
CA LEU A 43 -19.38 1.80 1.71
C LEU A 43 -20.38 0.89 2.42
N LEU A 44 -20.26 -0.43 2.22
CA LEU A 44 -21.10 -1.43 2.90
C LEU A 44 -20.91 -1.42 4.41
N TYR A 45 -19.69 -1.16 4.88
CA TYR A 45 -19.41 -0.96 6.30
C TYR A 45 -20.24 0.19 6.89
N VAL A 46 -20.22 1.35 6.22
CA VAL A 46 -20.96 2.53 6.67
C VAL A 46 -22.47 2.35 6.49
N ALA A 47 -22.91 1.75 5.38
CA ALA A 47 -24.32 1.46 5.12
C ALA A 47 -24.93 0.55 6.19
N ARG A 48 -24.18 -0.48 6.63
CA ARG A 48 -24.57 -1.34 7.75
C ARG A 48 -24.76 -0.55 9.05
N GLY A 49 -23.89 0.41 9.34
CA GLY A 49 -24.00 1.27 10.53
C GLY A 49 -25.21 2.20 10.50
N ILE A 50 -25.60 2.67 9.31
CA ILE A 50 -26.76 3.57 9.09
C ILE A 50 -28.08 2.80 9.10
N GLU A 51 -28.15 1.66 8.40
CA GLU A 51 -29.34 0.83 8.21
C GLU A 51 -29.18 -0.50 8.97
N ARG A 52 -28.99 -0.43 10.30
CA ARG A 52 -28.66 -1.59 11.16
C ARG A 52 -29.67 -2.74 11.08
N ASP A 53 -30.93 -2.42 10.80
CA ASP A 53 -32.03 -3.39 10.70
C ASP A 53 -32.17 -4.01 9.29
N ASN A 54 -31.40 -3.55 8.31
CA ASN A 54 -31.43 -4.11 6.96
C ASN A 54 -30.79 -5.52 6.96
N PRO A 55 -31.54 -6.59 6.62
CA PRO A 55 -31.04 -7.96 6.76
C PRO A 55 -29.84 -8.22 5.84
N VAL A 56 -29.81 -7.64 4.63
CA VAL A 56 -28.71 -7.84 3.68
C VAL A 56 -27.40 -7.30 4.23
N PHE A 57 -27.42 -6.11 4.83
CA PHE A 57 -26.20 -5.50 5.40
C PHE A 57 -25.80 -6.14 6.72
N ARG A 58 -26.77 -6.50 7.56
CA ARG A 58 -26.52 -7.15 8.85
C ARG A 58 -25.85 -8.51 8.67
N ASP A 59 -26.25 -9.27 7.65
CA ASP A 59 -25.74 -10.61 7.38
C ASP A 59 -24.35 -10.60 6.71
N LEU A 60 -23.85 -9.44 6.27
CA LEU A 60 -22.46 -9.29 5.81
C LEU A 60 -21.49 -9.45 6.99
N SER A 61 -20.36 -10.13 6.77
CA SER A 61 -19.32 -10.25 7.79
C SER A 61 -18.73 -8.87 8.14
N LEU A 62 -19.04 -8.38 9.35
CA LEU A 62 -18.50 -7.13 9.87
C LEU A 62 -16.97 -7.14 9.87
N VAL A 63 -16.36 -8.25 10.29
CA VAL A 63 -14.90 -8.45 10.28
C VAL A 63 -14.33 -8.27 8.87
N ARG A 64 -14.97 -8.86 7.86
CA ARG A 64 -14.49 -8.75 6.47
C ARG A 64 -14.59 -7.31 5.97
N LEU A 65 -15.69 -6.62 6.27
CA LEU A 65 -15.89 -5.22 5.89
C LEU A 65 -14.87 -4.30 6.58
N ARG A 66 -14.61 -4.51 7.88
CA ARG A 66 -13.59 -3.78 8.67
C ARG A 66 -12.19 -3.99 8.12
N ASN A 67 -11.81 -5.23 7.84
CA ASN A 67 -10.49 -5.53 7.28
C ASN A 67 -10.25 -4.82 5.95
N VAL A 68 -11.22 -4.85 5.04
CA VAL A 68 -11.08 -4.17 3.73
C VAL A 68 -11.09 -2.64 3.90
N ARG A 69 -11.89 -2.10 4.82
CA ARG A 69 -11.89 -0.66 5.14
C ARG A 69 -10.56 -0.22 5.73
N SER A 70 -9.97 -1.00 6.63
CA SER A 70 -8.65 -0.74 7.21
C SER A 70 -7.56 -0.71 6.13
N ILE A 71 -7.57 -1.68 5.21
CA ILE A 71 -6.67 -1.67 4.04
C ILE A 71 -6.89 -0.42 3.19
N ALA A 72 -8.15 -0.10 2.86
CA ALA A 72 -8.48 1.08 2.06
C ALA A 72 -8.00 2.38 2.72
N ARG A 73 -8.08 2.47 4.04
CA ARG A 73 -7.59 3.60 4.82
C ARG A 73 -6.08 3.73 4.74
N GLN A 74 -5.35 2.64 5.00
CA GLN A 74 -3.89 2.62 4.92
C GLN A 74 -3.40 3.03 3.52
N THR A 75 -4.03 2.52 2.46
CA THR A 75 -3.62 2.86 1.09
C THR A 75 -4.02 4.28 0.68
N SER A 76 -5.15 4.80 1.16
CA SER A 76 -5.68 6.11 0.75
C SER A 76 -4.85 7.28 1.28
N VAL A 77 -4.36 7.21 2.51
CA VAL A 77 -3.52 8.27 3.11
C VAL A 77 -2.23 8.42 2.32
N SER A 78 -1.50 7.32 2.10
CA SER A 78 -0.26 7.34 1.31
C SER A 78 -0.54 7.73 -0.15
N SER A 79 -1.63 7.25 -0.76
CA SER A 79 -2.01 7.58 -2.13
C SER A 79 -2.31 9.08 -2.33
N LEU A 80 -2.95 9.74 -1.34
CA LEU A 80 -3.20 11.18 -1.38
C LEU A 80 -1.92 12.00 -1.32
N ALA A 81 -1.07 11.75 -0.31
CA ALA A 81 0.19 12.48 -0.13
C ALA A 81 1.12 12.29 -1.35
N ASN A 82 1.23 11.05 -1.84
CA ASN A 82 2.05 10.72 -3.01
C ASN A 82 1.51 11.37 -4.29
N SER A 83 0.19 11.38 -4.49
CA SER A 83 -0.44 12.05 -5.63
C SER A 83 -0.21 13.57 -5.59
N ALA A 84 -0.33 14.20 -4.41
CA ALA A 84 -0.07 15.62 -4.23
C ALA A 84 1.39 15.98 -4.56
N PHE A 85 2.34 15.17 -4.07
CA PHE A 85 3.76 15.31 -4.38
C PHE A 85 4.01 15.22 -5.89
N VAL A 86 3.52 14.18 -6.55
CA VAL A 86 3.71 13.97 -8.00
C VAL A 86 3.11 15.12 -8.82
N ILE A 87 1.90 15.58 -8.45
CA ILE A 87 1.25 16.71 -9.12
C ILE A 87 2.09 17.98 -8.98
N SER A 88 2.62 18.25 -7.78
CA SER A 88 3.52 19.38 -7.53
C SER A 88 4.76 19.31 -8.42
N GLU A 89 5.38 18.13 -8.55
CA GLU A 89 6.57 17.94 -9.36
C GLU A 89 6.36 18.08 -10.87
N LEU A 90 5.20 17.67 -11.37
CA LEU A 90 4.81 17.91 -12.76
C LEU A 90 4.53 19.40 -13.01
N ARG A 91 3.85 20.08 -12.07
CA ARG A 91 3.56 21.51 -12.16
C ARG A 91 4.81 22.38 -12.15
N LYS A 92 5.82 22.04 -11.35
CA LYS A 92 7.13 22.74 -11.34
C LYS A 92 7.82 22.75 -12.70
N ARG A 93 7.43 21.83 -13.59
CA ARG A 93 7.97 21.67 -14.96
C ARG A 93 7.01 22.15 -16.03
N ASP A 94 6.00 22.93 -15.65
CA ASP A 94 4.95 23.42 -16.54
C ASP A 94 4.22 22.30 -17.29
N ILE A 95 4.06 21.12 -16.66
CA ILE A 95 3.30 19.99 -17.21
C ILE A 95 1.90 19.99 -16.59
N PRO A 96 0.85 20.38 -17.35
CA PRO A 96 -0.52 20.35 -16.84
C PRO A 96 -0.96 18.92 -16.56
N VAL A 97 -1.45 18.70 -15.34
CA VAL A 97 -1.90 17.39 -14.86
C VAL A 97 -3.26 17.51 -14.19
N LEU A 98 -4.11 16.49 -14.37
CA LEU A 98 -5.42 16.37 -13.74
C LEU A 98 -5.52 15.04 -13.00
N ALA A 99 -5.90 15.06 -11.72
CA ALA A 99 -6.33 13.87 -10.99
C ALA A 99 -7.70 13.42 -11.50
N MET A 100 -7.88 12.14 -11.79
CA MET A 100 -9.11 11.64 -12.45
C MET A 100 -9.91 10.63 -11.61
N LYS A 101 -9.25 9.75 -10.88
CA LYS A 101 -9.91 8.70 -10.07
C LYS A 101 -9.25 8.57 -8.69
N GLY A 102 -9.45 7.43 -8.04
CA GLY A 102 -8.80 7.12 -6.77
C GLY A 102 -9.36 7.93 -5.62
N THR A 103 -8.47 8.39 -4.74
CA THR A 103 -8.80 9.11 -3.50
C THR A 103 -9.44 10.47 -3.76
N VAL A 104 -9.06 11.19 -4.82
CA VAL A 104 -9.68 12.47 -5.19
C VAL A 104 -11.15 12.27 -5.60
N LEU A 105 -11.44 11.23 -6.39
CA LEU A 105 -12.82 10.86 -6.72
C LEU A 105 -13.59 10.42 -5.48
N SER A 106 -12.96 9.65 -4.59
CA SER A 106 -13.56 9.19 -3.34
C SER A 106 -13.96 10.37 -2.45
N GLN A 107 -13.08 11.36 -2.28
CA GLN A 107 -13.39 12.60 -1.57
C GLN A 107 -14.56 13.36 -2.21
N LEU A 108 -14.56 13.48 -3.54
CA LEU A 108 -15.64 14.16 -4.26
C LEU A 108 -16.98 13.44 -4.16
N ALA A 109 -16.98 12.11 -4.20
CA ALA A 109 -18.17 11.25 -4.21
C ALA A 109 -18.74 11.02 -2.81
N TYR A 110 -17.87 10.79 -1.82
CA TYR A 110 -18.26 10.33 -0.47
C TYR A 110 -17.93 11.33 0.64
N GLY A 111 -17.06 12.31 0.39
CA GLY A 111 -16.60 13.27 1.40
C GLY A 111 -15.45 12.78 2.26
N ASP A 112 -14.93 11.58 2.00
CA ASP A 112 -13.81 10.95 2.70
C ASP A 112 -13.01 10.09 1.69
N PRO A 113 -11.68 10.22 1.61
CA PRO A 113 -10.88 9.46 0.64
C PRO A 113 -10.90 7.95 0.90
N ASN A 114 -11.14 7.51 2.13
CA ASN A 114 -11.06 6.12 2.58
C ASN A 114 -12.28 5.26 2.18
N PHE A 115 -13.30 5.87 1.56
CA PHE A 115 -14.56 5.21 1.23
C PHE A 115 -14.50 4.43 -0.09
N ARG A 116 -13.31 4.38 -0.72
CA ARG A 116 -13.07 3.69 -1.98
C ARG A 116 -11.71 3.02 -1.97
N VAL A 117 -11.68 1.70 -2.16
CA VAL A 117 -10.43 0.96 -2.31
C VAL A 117 -9.72 1.42 -3.59
N SER A 118 -8.54 1.99 -3.43
CA SER A 118 -7.67 2.43 -4.52
C SER A 118 -6.23 2.08 -4.16
N ASN A 119 -5.53 1.37 -5.06
CA ASN A 119 -4.14 0.95 -4.86
C ASN A 119 -3.17 1.82 -5.68
N ASP A 120 -3.69 2.41 -6.75
CA ASP A 120 -3.04 3.34 -7.65
C ASP A 120 -3.67 4.74 -7.54
N PHE A 121 -2.92 5.76 -7.94
CA PHE A 121 -3.49 7.08 -8.23
C PHE A 121 -3.41 7.35 -9.74
N ASP A 122 -4.52 7.84 -10.27
CA ASP A 122 -4.72 8.08 -11.69
C ASP A 122 -4.51 9.57 -12.02
N LEU A 123 -3.44 9.85 -12.76
CA LEU A 123 -3.16 11.20 -13.27
C LEU A 123 -3.33 11.24 -14.78
N LEU A 124 -3.85 12.34 -15.30
CA LEU A 124 -4.04 12.58 -16.72
C LEU A 124 -3.16 13.75 -17.17
N VAL A 125 -2.39 13.55 -18.23
CA VAL A 125 -1.59 14.59 -18.92
C VAL A 125 -2.00 14.69 -20.39
N LYS A 126 -1.64 15.81 -21.04
CA LYS A 126 -1.86 15.93 -22.49
C LYS A 126 -1.01 14.88 -23.23
N PRO A 127 -1.50 14.26 -24.32
CA PRO A 127 -0.70 13.34 -25.13
C PRO A 127 0.63 13.90 -25.63
N THR A 128 0.68 15.22 -25.88
CA THR A 128 1.89 15.95 -26.27
C THR A 128 2.93 15.98 -25.16
N ASP A 129 2.47 16.05 -23.92
CA ASP A 129 3.31 16.27 -22.75
C ASP A 129 3.69 14.93 -22.08
N SER A 130 3.05 13.83 -22.50
CA SER A 130 3.29 12.48 -21.98
C SER A 130 4.77 12.08 -21.91
N LYS A 131 5.58 12.46 -22.91
CA LYS A 131 7.01 12.15 -22.91
C LYS A 131 7.75 12.91 -21.83
N GLU A 132 7.48 14.21 -21.69
CA GLU A 132 8.10 15.05 -20.67
C GLU A 132 7.58 14.70 -19.27
N ALA A 133 6.31 14.35 -19.15
CA ALA A 133 5.71 13.84 -17.91
C ALA A 133 6.39 12.55 -17.46
N VAL A 134 6.56 11.57 -18.35
CA VAL A 134 7.28 10.32 -18.03
C VAL A 134 8.71 10.60 -17.62
N LYS A 135 9.42 11.50 -18.32
CA LYS A 135 10.79 11.89 -17.91
C LYS A 135 10.77 12.49 -16.51
N ALA A 136 9.92 13.49 -16.25
CA ALA A 136 9.79 14.14 -14.95
C ALA A 136 9.49 13.12 -13.84
N LEU A 137 8.59 12.17 -14.09
CA LEU A 137 8.28 11.07 -13.17
C LEU A 137 9.48 10.16 -12.93
N GLN A 138 10.26 9.86 -13.97
CA GLN A 138 11.50 9.10 -13.83
C GLN A 138 12.55 9.84 -13.02
N LEU A 139 12.60 11.18 -13.09
CA LEU A 139 13.49 11.98 -12.24
C LEU A 139 13.13 11.81 -10.76
N ILE A 140 11.84 11.73 -10.43
CA ILE A 140 11.35 11.54 -9.05
C ILE A 140 11.15 10.07 -8.66
N GLY A 141 11.92 9.17 -9.27
CA GLY A 141 12.01 7.77 -8.84
C GLY A 141 10.95 6.82 -9.42
N PHE A 142 10.01 7.27 -10.25
CA PHE A 142 9.08 6.35 -10.91
C PHE A 142 9.75 5.55 -12.02
N ARG A 143 9.37 4.29 -12.14
CA ARG A 143 9.84 3.35 -13.16
C ARG A 143 8.67 2.77 -13.90
N PHE A 144 8.86 2.34 -15.14
CA PHE A 144 7.83 1.54 -15.81
C PHE A 144 7.59 0.25 -15.03
N ALA A 145 6.34 -0.07 -14.76
CA ALA A 145 5.98 -1.36 -14.21
C ALA A 145 6.33 -2.49 -15.20
N LYS A 146 6.53 -3.70 -14.64
CA LYS A 146 6.89 -4.91 -15.42
C LYS A 146 5.92 -5.21 -16.56
N GLU A 147 4.64 -4.92 -16.34
CA GLU A 147 3.58 -5.06 -17.35
C GLU A 147 3.11 -3.68 -17.82
N GLN A 148 2.89 -3.55 -19.13
CA GLN A 148 2.39 -2.32 -19.75
C GLN A 148 1.23 -2.67 -20.67
N ASP A 149 0.09 -2.03 -20.46
CA ASP A 149 -1.01 -2.04 -21.42
C ASP A 149 -1.01 -0.76 -22.26
N ARG A 150 -0.30 -0.80 -23.39
CA ARG A 150 -0.26 0.33 -24.35
C ARG A 150 -1.62 0.62 -24.98
N SER A 151 -2.52 -0.34 -24.94
CA SER A 151 -3.81 -0.29 -25.60
C SER A 151 -4.80 0.58 -24.78
N ALA A 152 -4.65 0.57 -23.45
CA ALA A 152 -5.36 1.42 -22.49
C ALA A 152 -5.01 2.94 -22.55
N CYS A 153 -3.99 3.36 -23.31
CA CYS A 153 -3.52 4.76 -23.38
C CYS A 153 -3.03 5.36 -22.05
N GLN A 154 -2.56 4.49 -21.18
CA GLN A 154 -1.91 4.83 -19.92
C GLN A 154 -0.48 4.27 -19.90
N VAL A 155 0.34 4.85 -19.04
CA VAL A 155 1.67 4.34 -18.69
C VAL A 155 1.60 3.95 -17.23
N HIS A 156 1.78 2.65 -16.96
CA HIS A 156 1.80 2.16 -15.59
C HIS A 156 3.21 2.35 -15.01
N MET A 157 3.32 3.10 -13.93
CA MET A 157 4.59 3.39 -13.29
C MET A 157 4.55 3.01 -11.82
N THR A 158 5.66 2.51 -11.32
CA THR A 158 5.86 2.12 -9.93
C THR A 158 7.01 2.92 -9.37
N SER A 159 6.79 3.60 -8.26
CA SER A 159 7.85 4.08 -7.38
C SER A 159 7.76 3.24 -6.11
N PRO A 160 8.87 2.69 -5.62
CA PRO A 160 8.81 1.95 -4.37
C PRO A 160 8.64 2.90 -3.16
N VAL A 161 8.69 4.24 -3.35
CA VAL A 161 8.33 5.27 -2.35
C VAL A 161 6.91 5.77 -2.57
N ALA A 162 6.63 6.25 -3.78
CA ALA A 162 5.37 6.91 -4.07
C ALA A 162 4.25 5.92 -4.44
N GLY A 163 4.54 4.62 -4.56
CA GLY A 163 3.57 3.58 -4.91
C GLY A 163 3.29 3.48 -6.42
N THR A 164 2.10 2.98 -6.76
CA THR A 164 1.68 2.80 -8.16
C THR A 164 0.96 4.02 -8.72
N LEU A 165 1.41 4.46 -9.89
CA LEU A 165 0.86 5.56 -10.67
C LEU A 165 0.39 5.06 -12.03
N ASP A 166 -0.86 5.35 -12.37
CA ASP A 166 -1.35 5.25 -13.74
C ASP A 166 -1.35 6.65 -14.39
N LEU A 167 -0.38 6.87 -15.29
CA LEU A 167 -0.29 8.10 -16.08
C LEU A 167 -1.08 7.96 -17.39
N HIS A 168 -2.30 8.49 -17.38
CA HIS A 168 -3.20 8.51 -18.52
C HIS A 168 -2.82 9.62 -19.50
N THR A 169 -2.98 9.33 -20.79
CA THR A 169 -2.94 10.36 -21.86
C THR A 169 -4.31 10.60 -22.48
N ARG A 170 -5.28 9.76 -22.14
CA ARG A 170 -6.67 9.81 -22.63
C ARG A 170 -7.61 9.33 -21.51
N LEU A 171 -8.84 9.84 -21.55
CA LEU A 171 -9.90 9.45 -20.62
C LEU A 171 -10.44 8.02 -20.86
N ALA A 172 -10.21 7.48 -22.05
CA ALA A 172 -10.61 6.14 -22.42
C ALA A 172 -9.64 5.52 -23.43
N PRO A 173 -9.59 4.18 -23.50
CA PRO A 173 -8.73 3.45 -24.43
C PRO A 173 -8.94 3.80 -25.91
N ARG A 174 -8.01 3.39 -26.78
CA ARG A 174 -8.07 3.73 -28.22
C ARG A 174 -9.34 3.23 -28.91
N TRP A 175 -9.83 2.06 -28.51
CA TRP A 175 -11.07 1.48 -29.04
C TRP A 175 -12.34 2.17 -28.54
N PHE A 176 -12.22 3.03 -27.53
CA PHE A 176 -13.33 3.82 -27.01
C PHE A 176 -13.11 5.31 -27.36
N PRO A 177 -13.28 5.71 -28.63
CA PRO A 177 -13.06 7.09 -29.03
C PRO A 177 -14.04 8.01 -28.30
N LEU A 178 -13.48 9.10 -27.78
CA LEU A 178 -14.19 10.21 -27.16
C LEU A 178 -13.83 11.48 -27.92
N ALA A 179 -14.77 12.43 -27.98
CA ALA A 179 -14.50 13.74 -28.53
C ALA A 179 -13.53 14.53 -27.64
N ASP A 180 -12.85 15.52 -28.23
CA ASP A 180 -11.85 16.37 -27.59
C ASP A 180 -12.42 17.33 -26.51
N GLY A 181 -13.66 17.14 -26.08
CA GLY A 181 -14.42 18.07 -25.23
C GLY A 181 -13.91 18.26 -23.80
N PHE A 182 -12.84 17.57 -23.41
CA PHE A 182 -12.20 17.70 -22.09
C PHE A 182 -10.84 18.40 -22.15
N LYS A 183 -10.32 18.72 -23.36
CA LYS A 183 -8.98 19.32 -23.53
C LYS A 183 -8.85 20.69 -22.87
N THR A 184 -9.92 21.47 -22.86
CA THR A 184 -9.97 22.80 -22.22
C THR A 184 -9.76 22.73 -20.71
N ARG A 185 -9.97 21.58 -20.07
CA ARG A 185 -9.82 21.42 -18.62
C ARG A 185 -8.37 21.51 -18.15
N PHE A 186 -7.40 21.27 -19.03
CA PHE A 186 -5.99 21.49 -18.68
C PHE A 186 -5.64 22.98 -18.57
N ASP A 187 -6.38 23.85 -19.25
CA ASP A 187 -6.11 25.29 -19.25
C ASP A 187 -6.90 26.00 -18.12
N ASP A 188 -8.01 25.40 -17.68
CA ASP A 188 -8.85 25.87 -16.56
C ASP A 188 -9.28 24.69 -15.67
N PRO A 189 -8.37 24.13 -14.84
CA PRO A 189 -8.67 22.98 -13.98
C PRO A 189 -9.60 23.34 -12.83
N TYR A 190 -10.50 22.42 -12.47
CA TYR A 190 -11.25 22.56 -11.22
C TYR A 190 -10.35 22.14 -10.06
N ILE A 191 -10.19 22.97 -9.03
CA ILE A 191 -9.31 22.66 -7.88
C ILE A 191 -10.14 22.14 -6.71
N VAL A 192 -9.70 21.02 -6.14
CA VAL A 192 -10.28 20.42 -4.93
C VAL A 192 -9.23 20.43 -3.83
N GLY A 193 -9.54 21.06 -2.70
CA GLY A 193 -8.74 20.97 -1.48
C GLY A 193 -9.09 19.70 -0.71
N ILE A 194 -8.06 18.90 -0.38
CA ILE A 194 -8.17 17.72 0.49
C ILE A 194 -7.03 17.86 1.50
N ASP A 195 -7.37 17.93 2.78
CA ASP A 195 -6.43 18.26 3.87
C ASP A 195 -5.65 19.56 3.55
N GLU A 196 -4.31 19.52 3.53
CA GLU A 196 -3.44 20.64 3.15
C GLU A 196 -3.08 20.69 1.65
N HIS A 197 -3.61 19.78 0.83
CA HIS A 197 -3.22 19.63 -0.57
C HIS A 197 -4.30 20.09 -1.56
N GLU A 198 -3.86 20.61 -2.70
CA GLU A 198 -4.74 21.04 -3.79
C GLU A 198 -4.61 20.15 -5.03
N PHE A 199 -5.72 19.56 -5.45
CA PHE A 199 -5.78 18.64 -6.59
C PHE A 199 -6.49 19.28 -7.79
N PRO A 200 -5.79 19.51 -8.92
CA PRO A 200 -6.43 19.86 -10.18
C PRO A 200 -7.20 18.66 -10.73
N THR A 201 -8.46 18.85 -11.07
CA THR A 201 -9.36 17.78 -11.49
C THR A 201 -10.50 18.32 -12.36
N PHE A 202 -11.52 17.50 -12.58
CA PHE A 202 -12.71 17.80 -13.38
C PHE A 202 -13.83 18.40 -12.55
N THR A 203 -14.71 19.16 -13.19
CA THR A 203 -15.94 19.66 -12.55
C THR A 203 -16.90 18.51 -12.22
N LEU A 204 -17.84 18.73 -11.30
CA LEU A 204 -18.80 17.71 -10.89
C LEU A 204 -19.57 17.06 -12.08
N PRO A 205 -20.13 17.81 -13.05
CA PRO A 205 -20.77 17.20 -14.22
C PRO A 205 -19.82 16.33 -15.06
N GLU A 206 -18.56 16.73 -15.18
CA GLU A 206 -17.55 15.97 -15.91
C GLU A 206 -17.15 14.69 -15.17
N GLN A 207 -17.04 14.73 -13.84
CA GLN A 207 -16.78 13.55 -13.01
C GLN A 207 -17.89 12.50 -13.17
N ILE A 208 -19.15 12.93 -13.15
CA ILE A 208 -20.31 12.05 -13.42
C ILE A 208 -20.18 11.38 -14.79
N LEU A 209 -19.81 12.14 -15.82
CA LEU A 209 -19.61 11.60 -17.17
C LEU A 209 -18.41 10.64 -17.25
N LEU A 210 -17.33 10.89 -16.50
CA LEU A 210 -16.19 9.99 -16.40
C LEU A 210 -16.55 8.67 -15.73
N CYS A 211 -17.34 8.72 -14.65
CA CYS A 211 -17.89 7.52 -14.02
C CYS A 211 -18.79 6.74 -14.97
N ALA A 212 -19.65 7.43 -15.74
CA ALA A 212 -20.49 6.81 -16.77
C ALA A 212 -19.66 6.12 -17.87
N ILE A 213 -18.58 6.75 -18.34
CA ILE A 213 -17.64 6.14 -19.29
C ILE A 213 -16.99 4.89 -18.68
N ASN A 214 -16.46 5.00 -17.46
CA ASN A 214 -15.78 3.89 -16.77
C ASN A 214 -16.71 2.71 -16.53
N ALA A 215 -18.01 2.95 -16.27
CA ALA A 215 -19.00 1.90 -16.07
C ALA A 215 -19.17 0.98 -17.29
N VAL A 216 -19.12 1.52 -18.51
CA VAL A 216 -19.54 0.80 -19.73
C VAL A 216 -18.45 0.58 -20.78
N LYS A 217 -17.26 1.17 -20.62
CA LYS A 217 -16.19 1.10 -21.62
C LYS A 217 -15.59 -0.30 -21.79
N GLU A 218 -15.64 -1.13 -20.75
CA GLU A 218 -15.14 -2.51 -20.73
C GLU A 218 -16.21 -3.53 -21.15
N TYR A 219 -17.45 -3.08 -21.41
CA TYR A 219 -18.48 -3.97 -21.93
C TYR A 219 -18.09 -4.40 -23.36
N PRO A 220 -18.19 -5.70 -23.70
CA PRO A 220 -18.98 -6.75 -23.03
C PRO A 220 -18.26 -7.61 -22.00
N GLU A 221 -16.96 -7.41 -21.77
CA GLU A 221 -16.21 -8.22 -20.81
C GLU A 221 -16.75 -8.02 -19.39
N LYS A 222 -17.06 -6.77 -19.02
CA LYS A 222 -17.66 -6.44 -17.73
C LYS A 222 -18.28 -5.06 -17.72
N VAL A 223 -19.28 -4.89 -16.85
CA VAL A 223 -19.75 -3.57 -16.40
C VAL A 223 -19.05 -3.25 -15.08
N ILE A 224 -18.44 -2.07 -14.98
CA ILE A 224 -17.73 -1.64 -13.75
C ILE A 224 -18.73 -1.04 -12.77
N ARG A 225 -19.39 -1.90 -11.99
CA ARG A 225 -20.47 -1.50 -11.05
C ARG A 225 -20.04 -0.49 -10.01
N LYS A 226 -18.81 -0.57 -9.49
CA LYS A 226 -18.28 0.48 -8.58
C LYS A 226 -18.30 1.88 -9.20
N SER A 227 -18.10 2.00 -10.52
CA SER A 227 -18.22 3.30 -11.21
C SER A 227 -19.67 3.78 -11.34
N LEU A 228 -20.66 2.88 -11.37
CA LEU A 228 -22.07 3.25 -11.25
C LEU A 228 -22.40 3.75 -9.84
N VAL A 229 -21.82 3.14 -8.80
CA VAL A 229 -21.95 3.62 -7.42
C VAL A 229 -21.29 5.00 -7.24
N ASP A 230 -20.07 5.18 -7.74
CA ASP A 230 -19.38 6.48 -7.76
C ASP A 230 -20.24 7.54 -8.48
N MET A 231 -20.85 7.18 -9.62
CA MET A 231 -21.77 8.05 -10.36
C MET A 231 -23.01 8.42 -9.54
N ALA A 232 -23.66 7.45 -8.90
CA ALA A 232 -24.84 7.68 -8.05
C ALA A 232 -24.52 8.62 -6.88
N ALA A 233 -23.35 8.43 -6.25
CA ALA A 233 -22.89 9.26 -5.15
C ALA A 233 -22.68 10.73 -5.57
N LEU A 234 -22.13 10.95 -6.76
CA LEU A 234 -21.92 12.29 -7.33
C LEU A 234 -23.21 12.97 -7.83
N LEU A 235 -24.26 12.20 -8.15
CA LEU A 235 -25.56 12.76 -8.52
C LEU A 235 -26.30 13.30 -7.29
N HIS A 236 -26.14 12.66 -6.13
CA HIS A 236 -26.88 13.00 -4.91
C HIS A 236 -26.86 14.50 -4.50
N PRO A 237 -25.72 15.24 -4.60
CA PRO A 237 -25.66 16.65 -4.24
C PRO A 237 -26.30 17.60 -5.27
N LEU A 238 -26.65 17.16 -6.47
CA LEU A 238 -27.16 18.04 -7.53
C LEU A 238 -28.60 18.48 -7.27
N ALA A 239 -28.88 19.78 -7.41
CA ALA A 239 -30.25 20.28 -7.42
C ALA A 239 -30.93 19.91 -8.74
N GLU A 240 -32.27 19.87 -8.75
CA GLU A 240 -33.06 19.54 -9.94
C GLU A 240 -32.69 20.41 -11.17
N ALA A 241 -32.36 21.68 -10.94
CA ALA A 241 -31.93 22.61 -11.98
C ALA A 241 -30.57 22.25 -12.62
N ASP A 242 -29.66 21.63 -11.88
CA ASP A 242 -28.29 21.33 -12.35
C ASP A 242 -28.24 20.11 -13.31
N TYR A 243 -29.31 19.31 -13.35
CA TYR A 243 -29.40 18.16 -14.27
C TYR A 243 -29.62 18.57 -15.73
N GLY A 244 -30.25 19.73 -15.97
CA GLY A 244 -30.35 20.31 -17.30
C GLY A 244 -28.97 20.61 -17.88
N ASP A 245 -28.10 21.20 -17.07
CA ASP A 245 -26.71 21.50 -17.42
C ASP A 245 -25.89 20.22 -17.62
N LEU A 246 -26.05 19.20 -16.77
CA LEU A 246 -25.40 17.90 -16.95
C LEU A 246 -25.81 17.26 -18.29
N TRP A 247 -27.11 17.29 -18.62
CA TRP A 247 -27.61 16.77 -19.89
C TRP A 247 -27.04 17.54 -21.09
N GLU A 248 -27.06 18.88 -21.02
CA GLU A 248 -26.51 19.73 -22.08
C GLU A 248 -25.02 19.44 -22.30
N VAL A 249 -24.22 19.41 -21.22
CA VAL A 249 -22.79 19.08 -21.27
C VAL A 249 -22.57 17.68 -21.84
N SER A 250 -23.43 16.71 -21.50
CA SER A 250 -23.35 15.36 -22.05
C SER A 250 -23.56 15.34 -23.57
N CYS A 251 -24.57 16.03 -24.08
CA CYS A 251 -24.84 16.14 -25.52
C CYS A 251 -23.74 16.92 -26.25
N GLN A 252 -23.29 18.04 -25.66
CA GLN A 252 -22.14 18.81 -26.14
C GLN A 252 -20.83 18.02 -26.17
N ARG A 253 -20.77 16.85 -25.52
CA ARG A 253 -19.62 15.92 -25.55
C ARG A 253 -19.90 14.61 -26.29
N GLY A 254 -21.13 14.41 -26.78
CA GLY A 254 -21.55 13.19 -27.48
C GLY A 254 -21.72 11.98 -26.54
N LEU A 255 -21.98 12.24 -25.26
CA LEU A 255 -22.09 11.26 -24.16
C LEU A 255 -23.52 11.05 -23.67
N GLY A 256 -24.53 11.71 -24.25
CA GLY A 256 -25.93 11.60 -23.80
C GLY A 256 -26.46 10.17 -23.81
N LYS A 257 -26.15 9.38 -24.84
CA LYS A 257 -26.48 7.94 -24.90
C LYS A 257 -25.82 7.10 -23.81
N ILE A 258 -24.57 7.41 -23.46
CA ILE A 258 -23.84 6.71 -22.39
C ILE A 258 -24.47 7.06 -21.03
N LEU A 259 -24.78 8.34 -20.83
CA LEU A 259 -25.47 8.82 -19.64
C LEU A 259 -26.86 8.18 -19.49
N GLN A 260 -27.65 8.14 -20.59
CA GLN A 260 -28.95 7.44 -20.64
C GLN A 260 -28.83 5.96 -20.26
N LEU A 261 -27.83 5.26 -20.79
CA LEU A 261 -27.61 3.85 -20.48
C LEU A 261 -27.28 3.65 -18.99
N CYS A 262 -26.42 4.48 -18.41
CA CYS A 262 -26.07 4.39 -17.00
C CYS A 262 -27.27 4.73 -16.09
N PHE A 263 -28.11 5.70 -16.46
CA PHE A 263 -29.37 5.96 -15.78
C PHE A 263 -30.32 4.75 -15.85
N ALA A 264 -30.44 4.11 -17.02
CA ALA A 264 -31.24 2.89 -17.13
C ALA A 264 -30.71 1.75 -16.23
N MET A 265 -29.39 1.60 -16.13
CA MET A 265 -28.75 0.65 -15.20
C MET A 265 -29.05 0.99 -13.74
N LEU A 266 -28.90 2.25 -13.33
CA LEU A 266 -29.22 2.69 -11.97
C LEU A 266 -30.70 2.46 -11.62
N LYS A 267 -31.61 2.74 -12.56
CA LYS A 267 -33.04 2.45 -12.39
C LYS A 267 -33.32 0.95 -12.24
N ASN A 268 -32.66 0.10 -13.02
CA ASN A 268 -32.77 -1.36 -12.90
C ASN A 268 -32.22 -1.88 -11.56
N LEU A 269 -31.23 -1.19 -10.99
CA LEU A 269 -30.70 -1.44 -9.64
C LEU A 269 -31.51 -0.74 -8.53
N ASN A 270 -32.72 -0.28 -8.84
CA ASN A 270 -33.66 0.38 -7.93
C ASN A 270 -33.09 1.65 -7.25
N HIS A 271 -32.15 2.34 -7.90
CA HIS A 271 -31.68 3.64 -7.46
C HIS A 271 -32.62 4.74 -7.99
N PRO A 272 -33.12 5.64 -7.12
CA PRO A 272 -33.99 6.73 -7.55
C PRO A 272 -33.26 7.64 -8.53
N LEU A 273 -33.84 7.85 -9.71
CA LEU A 273 -33.33 8.83 -10.65
C LEU A 273 -33.98 10.20 -10.41
N PRO A 274 -33.28 11.30 -10.74
CA PRO A 274 -33.81 12.66 -10.61
C PRO A 274 -35.06 12.92 -11.46
N VAL A 275 -35.90 13.86 -11.02
CA VAL A 275 -36.99 14.41 -11.83
C VAL A 275 -36.40 15.05 -13.10
N GLY A 276 -36.88 14.63 -14.28
CA GLY A 276 -36.33 15.02 -15.58
C GLY A 276 -35.41 13.99 -16.25
N ALA A 277 -34.87 13.01 -15.52
CA ALA A 277 -34.17 11.87 -16.12
C ALA A 277 -35.09 11.03 -17.02
N ASP A 278 -36.40 11.01 -16.74
CA ASP A 278 -37.41 10.40 -17.61
C ASP A 278 -37.58 11.12 -18.96
N LEU A 279 -37.35 12.45 -19.03
CA LEU A 279 -37.34 13.17 -20.31
C LEU A 279 -36.11 12.79 -21.13
N VAL A 280 -34.97 12.64 -20.45
CA VAL A 280 -33.72 12.14 -21.03
C VAL A 280 -33.89 10.71 -21.55
N LEU A 281 -34.51 9.80 -20.79
CA LEU A 281 -34.80 8.42 -21.22
C LEU A 281 -35.80 8.38 -22.40
N LYS A 282 -36.71 9.35 -22.51
CA LYS A 282 -37.71 9.44 -23.59
C LYS A 282 -37.21 10.16 -24.86
N ALA A 283 -36.14 10.95 -24.80
CA ALA A 283 -35.68 11.83 -25.88
C ALA A 283 -35.16 11.14 -27.16
N ASN A 284 -35.10 9.81 -27.22
CA ASN A 284 -34.69 9.04 -28.41
C ASN A 284 -35.79 8.14 -29.01
N LEU A 285 -37.06 8.27 -28.58
CA LEU A 285 -38.20 7.53 -29.15
C LEU A 285 -38.73 8.12 -30.47
N GLY A 286 -37.97 9.01 -31.10
CA GLY A 286 -38.35 9.78 -32.27
C GLY A 286 -37.82 9.30 -33.62
N SER A 287 -37.58 7.99 -33.85
CA SER A 287 -37.55 7.48 -35.24
C SER A 287 -37.59 5.94 -35.34
N ARG A 288 -38.67 5.45 -35.94
CA ARG A 288 -38.92 4.13 -36.55
C ARG A 288 -39.23 2.92 -35.62
N ARG A 289 -40.54 2.67 -35.51
CA ARG A 289 -41.26 1.38 -35.41
C ARG A 289 -40.45 0.15 -34.96
N ARG A 290 -40.50 -0.11 -33.65
CA ARG A 290 -40.82 -1.36 -32.93
C ARG A 290 -40.65 -1.05 -31.44
N ASP A 291 -41.58 -1.49 -30.60
CA ASP A 291 -41.68 -1.13 -29.18
C ASP A 291 -40.32 -1.20 -28.43
N PRO A 292 -39.66 -0.07 -28.09
CA PRO A 292 -38.27 -0.08 -27.62
C PRO A 292 -38.08 -0.32 -26.12
N ALA A 293 -39.09 -0.04 -25.29
CA ALA A 293 -38.93 -0.01 -23.83
C ALA A 293 -38.60 -1.40 -23.24
N SER A 294 -39.32 -2.43 -23.68
CA SER A 294 -39.06 -3.84 -23.30
C SER A 294 -37.74 -4.39 -23.87
N SER A 295 -37.24 -3.81 -24.97
CA SER A 295 -35.99 -4.24 -25.62
C SER A 295 -34.72 -3.62 -25.01
N ILE A 296 -34.83 -2.42 -24.42
CA ILE A 296 -33.71 -1.74 -23.73
C ILE A 296 -33.59 -2.28 -22.30
N GLU A 297 -34.69 -2.46 -21.57
CA GLU A 297 -34.67 -3.01 -20.20
C GLU A 297 -34.12 -4.45 -20.17
N MET A 298 -34.59 -5.32 -21.07
CA MET A 298 -34.07 -6.69 -21.22
C MET A 298 -32.60 -6.74 -21.71
N LYS A 299 -32.11 -5.67 -22.37
CA LYS A 299 -30.69 -5.53 -22.70
C LYS A 299 -29.87 -5.06 -21.49
N VAL A 300 -30.38 -4.12 -20.71
CA VAL A 300 -29.69 -3.56 -19.52
C VAL A 300 -29.50 -4.62 -18.45
N GLU A 301 -30.51 -5.44 -18.19
CA GLU A 301 -30.43 -6.54 -17.22
C GLU A 301 -29.34 -7.55 -17.60
N ARG A 302 -29.34 -8.03 -18.85
CA ARG A 302 -28.27 -8.89 -19.39
C ARG A 302 -26.89 -8.22 -19.35
N MET A 303 -26.82 -6.92 -19.61
CA MET A 303 -25.56 -6.18 -19.53
C MET A 303 -25.02 -6.14 -18.11
N LEU A 304 -25.89 -5.94 -17.12
CA LEU A 304 -25.52 -5.99 -15.71
C LEU A 304 -25.10 -7.42 -15.32
N GLU A 305 -25.84 -8.45 -15.70
CA GLU A 305 -25.53 -9.82 -15.28
C GLU A 305 -24.24 -10.37 -15.89
N GLY A 306 -23.73 -9.77 -16.97
CA GLY A 306 -22.52 -10.25 -17.65
C GLY A 306 -22.75 -11.61 -18.32
N GLU A 307 -24.01 -12.00 -18.54
CA GLU A 307 -24.42 -13.21 -19.24
C GLU A 307 -24.06 -13.12 -20.72
N SER A 308 -22.77 -13.29 -21.02
CA SER A 308 -22.35 -13.79 -22.32
C SER A 308 -21.50 -15.04 -22.09
N GLU A 309 -22.16 -16.19 -21.93
CA GLU A 309 -21.50 -17.51 -22.08
C GLU A 309 -20.81 -17.66 -23.45
N ARG A 310 -21.10 -16.75 -24.40
CA ARG A 310 -20.36 -16.59 -25.65
C ARG A 310 -19.64 -15.26 -25.68
N SER A 311 -18.34 -15.29 -25.98
CA SER A 311 -17.62 -14.11 -26.46
C SER A 311 -18.36 -13.53 -27.66
N LEU A 312 -18.80 -12.27 -27.56
CA LEU A 312 -19.43 -11.57 -28.69
C LEU A 312 -18.48 -11.57 -29.89
N THR A 313 -19.05 -11.72 -31.08
CA THR A 313 -18.30 -11.59 -32.33
C THR A 313 -17.74 -10.17 -32.46
N GLN A 314 -16.65 -10.02 -33.20
CA GLN A 314 -16.06 -8.70 -33.50
C GLN A 314 -17.08 -7.71 -34.09
N SER A 315 -18.06 -8.23 -34.84
CA SER A 315 -19.17 -7.46 -35.41
C SER A 315 -20.13 -6.93 -34.33
N GLU A 316 -20.47 -7.73 -33.32
CA GLU A 316 -21.35 -7.32 -32.22
C GLU A 316 -20.65 -6.31 -31.30
N PHE A 317 -19.36 -6.51 -31.00
CA PHE A 317 -18.53 -5.53 -30.30
C PHE A 317 -18.49 -4.19 -31.04
N ALA A 318 -18.25 -4.22 -32.36
CA ALA A 318 -18.27 -3.04 -33.20
C ALA A 318 -19.64 -2.35 -33.20
N HIS A 319 -20.73 -3.12 -33.26
CA HIS A 319 -22.09 -2.58 -33.28
C HIS A 319 -22.43 -1.88 -31.97
N TYR A 320 -22.16 -2.52 -30.84
CA TYR A 320 -22.35 -1.93 -29.50
C TYR A 320 -21.62 -0.59 -29.36
N HIS A 321 -20.32 -0.56 -29.62
CA HIS A 321 -19.53 0.67 -29.48
C HIS A 321 -19.92 1.74 -30.51
N THR A 322 -20.44 1.36 -31.68
CA THR A 322 -20.97 2.31 -32.67
C THR A 322 -22.30 2.90 -32.21
N ASP A 323 -23.21 2.08 -31.68
CA ASP A 323 -24.55 2.51 -31.27
C ASP A 323 -24.53 3.46 -30.07
N LEU A 324 -23.56 3.28 -29.17
CA LEU A 324 -23.30 4.18 -28.05
C LEU A 324 -22.83 5.59 -28.47
N ARG A 325 -22.43 5.80 -29.73
CA ARG A 325 -21.94 7.11 -30.19
C ARG A 325 -23.03 7.94 -30.84
N GLU A 326 -23.03 9.23 -30.54
CA GLU A 326 -23.96 10.20 -31.13
C GLU A 326 -23.38 10.82 -32.41
N ARG A 327 -22.07 11.08 -32.41
CA ARG A 327 -21.39 11.79 -33.49
C ARG A 327 -20.93 10.83 -34.58
N LEU A 328 -21.18 11.20 -35.83
CA LEU A 328 -20.76 10.42 -36.99
C LEU A 328 -19.24 10.13 -37.01
N PRO A 329 -18.34 11.09 -36.71
CA PRO A 329 -16.91 10.79 -36.61
C PRO A 329 -16.56 9.72 -35.57
N ASP A 330 -17.23 9.72 -34.42
CA ASP A 330 -16.95 8.76 -33.34
C ASP A 330 -17.52 7.37 -33.67
N ARG A 331 -18.66 7.30 -34.36
CA ARG A 331 -19.21 6.06 -34.92
C ARG A 331 -18.25 5.41 -35.91
N VAL A 332 -17.72 6.20 -36.84
CA VAL A 332 -16.77 5.72 -37.85
C VAL A 332 -15.48 5.24 -37.18
N LYS A 333 -14.94 6.01 -36.22
CA LYS A 333 -13.74 5.63 -35.46
C LYS A 333 -13.94 4.37 -34.62
N ALA A 334 -15.08 4.24 -33.94
CA ALA A 334 -15.40 3.06 -33.13
C ALA A 334 -15.48 1.80 -34.00
N ARG A 335 -16.20 1.88 -35.13
CA ARG A 335 -16.32 0.78 -36.09
C ARG A 335 -14.98 0.41 -36.72
N ALA A 336 -14.17 1.40 -37.10
CA ALA A 336 -12.83 1.16 -37.63
C ALA A 336 -11.90 0.52 -36.59
N SER A 337 -11.93 0.99 -35.34
CA SER A 337 -11.10 0.45 -34.26
C SER A 337 -11.48 -0.99 -33.93
N ALA A 338 -12.78 -1.31 -33.91
CA ALA A 338 -13.25 -2.67 -33.69
C ALA A 338 -12.87 -3.64 -34.82
N LEU A 339 -12.76 -3.17 -36.07
CA LEU A 339 -12.34 -3.99 -37.22
C LEU A 339 -10.81 -4.17 -37.30
N LEU A 340 -10.03 -3.23 -36.76
CA LEU A 340 -8.56 -3.23 -36.80
C LEU A 340 -7.90 -3.92 -35.60
N LEU A 341 -8.62 -4.10 -34.48
CA LEU A 341 -8.15 -4.84 -33.31
C LEU A 341 -8.49 -6.33 -33.49
N PRO A 342 -7.51 -7.25 -33.46
CA PRO A 342 -7.80 -8.68 -33.60
C PRO A 342 -8.71 -9.16 -32.46
N ALA A 343 -9.75 -9.90 -32.81
CA ALA A 343 -10.66 -10.57 -31.87
C ALA A 343 -9.97 -11.75 -31.19
N ILE A 344 -9.11 -11.48 -30.20
CA ILE A 344 -8.51 -12.46 -29.29
C ILE A 344 -8.48 -11.78 -27.91
N PRO A 345 -8.87 -12.47 -26.82
CA PRO A 345 -9.00 -11.89 -25.48
C PRO A 345 -7.76 -11.07 -25.09
N LEU A 346 -7.99 -9.78 -24.83
CA LEU A 346 -6.98 -8.80 -24.42
C LEU A 346 -6.24 -9.20 -23.12
N ALA A 347 -6.76 -10.18 -22.37
CA ALA A 347 -6.11 -10.79 -21.22
C ALA A 347 -4.86 -11.65 -21.54
N GLN A 348 -4.65 -12.08 -22.79
CA GLN A 348 -3.54 -12.98 -23.16
C GLN A 348 -2.43 -12.38 -24.03
N THR A 349 -2.44 -11.08 -24.32
CA THR A 349 -1.26 -10.38 -24.86
C THR A 349 -0.38 -9.73 -23.78
N ARG A 350 -0.32 -10.38 -22.60
CA ARG A 350 0.84 -10.33 -21.69
C ARG A 350 2.05 -10.99 -22.36
N ALA A 351 2.61 -10.39 -23.40
CA ALA A 351 3.95 -10.71 -23.87
C ALA A 351 4.45 -9.67 -24.87
N ARG A 352 5.57 -9.05 -24.50
CA ARG A 352 6.51 -8.27 -25.35
C ARG A 352 6.19 -6.78 -25.51
N GLY A 353 6.14 -6.08 -24.37
CA GLY A 353 6.48 -4.66 -24.30
C GLY A 353 7.96 -4.43 -24.64
N LEU A 354 8.24 -4.01 -25.87
CA LEU A 354 9.58 -3.63 -26.35
C LEU A 354 9.57 -2.11 -26.62
N HIS A 355 10.32 -1.31 -25.85
CA HIS A 355 10.54 0.14 -26.07
C HIS A 355 11.95 0.41 -26.63
N ARG A 356 12.02 1.26 -27.68
CA ARG A 356 13.06 1.31 -28.74
C ARG A 356 14.55 1.56 -28.37
N PRO A 357 14.96 2.24 -27.29
CA PRO A 357 16.40 2.40 -26.99
C PRO A 357 17.03 1.10 -26.46
N ASP A 358 16.31 0.39 -25.59
CA ASP A 358 16.80 -0.82 -24.93
C ASP A 358 16.67 -2.06 -25.83
N VAL A 359 15.77 -2.01 -26.83
CA VAL A 359 15.70 -3.01 -27.91
C VAL A 359 16.89 -2.90 -28.82
N ILE A 360 17.39 -1.70 -29.12
CA ILE A 360 18.58 -1.55 -29.96
C ILE A 360 19.78 -2.14 -29.23
N LEU A 361 19.96 -1.85 -27.93
CA LEU A 361 21.02 -2.43 -27.11
C LEU A 361 20.87 -3.96 -26.99
N GLY A 362 19.71 -4.46 -26.56
CA GLY A 362 19.43 -5.88 -26.41
C GLY A 362 19.36 -6.67 -27.72
N ALA A 363 19.09 -6.03 -28.87
CA ALA A 363 19.08 -6.67 -30.19
C ALA A 363 20.44 -6.59 -30.89
N LEU A 364 21.22 -5.51 -30.71
CA LEU A 364 22.61 -5.43 -31.18
C LEU A 364 23.48 -6.47 -30.46
N ILE A 365 23.26 -6.66 -29.15
CA ILE A 365 24.02 -7.59 -28.31
C ILE A 365 23.59 -9.05 -28.55
N ARG A 366 22.29 -9.34 -28.63
CA ARG A 366 21.81 -10.71 -28.91
C ARG A 366 22.11 -11.20 -30.33
N ARG A 367 22.31 -10.29 -31.29
CA ARG A 367 22.62 -10.65 -32.69
C ARG A 367 24.12 -10.72 -32.99
N GLY A 368 24.99 -10.53 -31.99
CA GLY A 368 26.45 -10.60 -32.21
C GLY A 368 26.97 -9.61 -33.24
N VAL A 369 26.25 -8.49 -33.48
CA VAL A 369 26.64 -7.50 -34.49
C VAL A 369 27.74 -6.63 -33.89
N THR A 370 28.97 -6.88 -34.33
CA THR A 370 30.16 -6.08 -34.09
C THR A 370 30.03 -4.70 -34.70
N LEU A 371 29.58 -3.71 -33.92
CA LEU A 371 29.78 -2.30 -34.22
C LEU A 371 30.50 -1.65 -33.03
N GLY A 372 31.81 -1.45 -33.17
CA GLY A 372 32.68 -0.82 -32.18
C GLY A 372 32.37 0.66 -31.89
N GLY A 373 33.16 1.30 -31.02
CA GLY A 373 33.22 2.75 -30.73
C GLY A 373 31.98 3.39 -30.10
N LEU A 374 30.79 3.20 -30.69
CA LEU A 374 29.52 3.73 -30.21
C LEU A 374 29.04 3.05 -28.92
N ARG A 375 29.28 1.74 -28.79
CA ARG A 375 28.94 0.97 -27.58
C ARG A 375 29.81 1.37 -26.39
N GLU A 376 31.11 1.54 -26.63
CA GLU A 376 32.07 1.96 -25.59
C GLU A 376 31.75 3.37 -25.11
N ARG A 377 31.55 4.34 -26.02
CA ARG A 377 31.16 5.71 -25.65
C ARG A 377 29.85 5.79 -24.85
N TYR A 378 28.86 4.97 -25.17
CA TYR A 378 27.59 4.98 -24.43
C TYR A 378 27.71 4.30 -23.07
N VAL A 379 28.49 3.22 -22.95
CA VAL A 379 28.77 2.61 -21.64
C VAL A 379 29.61 3.56 -20.78
N GLU A 380 30.59 4.26 -21.36
CA GLU A 380 31.36 5.33 -20.68
C GLU A 380 30.44 6.41 -20.09
N GLN A 381 29.38 6.83 -20.80
CA GLN A 381 28.38 7.78 -20.28
C GLN A 381 27.55 7.23 -19.10
N LEU A 382 27.41 5.91 -19.01
CA LEU A 382 26.73 5.22 -17.91
C LEU A 382 27.67 4.82 -16.78
N TRP A 383 28.99 4.85 -17.00
CA TRP A 383 30.02 4.28 -16.13
C TRP A 383 30.40 5.21 -14.98
N ARG A 384 29.39 5.71 -14.25
CA ARG A 384 29.55 6.55 -13.08
C ARG A 384 28.38 6.38 -12.13
N VAL A 385 28.64 6.20 -10.84
CA VAL A 385 27.59 6.20 -9.81
C VAL A 385 27.09 7.62 -9.59
N ARG A 386 25.77 7.80 -9.47
CA ARG A 386 25.20 9.12 -9.22
C ARG A 386 25.39 9.56 -7.75
N PRO A 387 25.51 10.87 -7.46
CA PRO A 387 25.86 11.36 -6.12
C PRO A 387 24.89 10.98 -4.98
N HIS A 388 23.58 10.86 -5.27
CA HIS A 388 22.56 10.46 -4.29
C HIS A 388 22.55 8.96 -3.98
N ILE A 389 23.42 8.19 -4.65
CA ILE A 389 23.56 6.76 -4.46
C ILE A 389 24.77 6.50 -3.59
N LEU A 390 24.52 6.08 -2.36
CA LEU A 390 25.54 5.57 -1.47
C LEU A 390 25.60 4.05 -1.63
N TYR A 391 26.79 3.48 -1.52
CA TYR A 391 26.94 2.05 -1.56
C TYR A 391 28.09 1.62 -0.66
N GLU A 392 27.96 0.41 -0.11
CA GLU A 392 28.94 -0.21 0.77
C GLU A 392 29.14 -1.64 0.30
N LEU A 393 30.40 -2.03 0.12
CA LEU A 393 30.76 -3.34 -0.41
C LEU A 393 31.30 -4.22 0.72
N PHE A 394 30.95 -5.50 0.64
CA PHE A 394 31.30 -6.54 1.59
C PHE A 394 31.81 -7.77 0.84
N GLU A 395 32.41 -8.72 1.55
CA GLU A 395 32.94 -9.94 0.92
C GLU A 395 31.85 -10.81 0.27
N ASP A 396 30.63 -10.79 0.81
CA ASP A 396 29.49 -11.57 0.34
C ASP A 396 28.54 -10.79 -0.59
N GLY A 397 28.81 -9.51 -0.88
CA GLY A 397 27.98 -8.68 -1.78
C GLY A 397 28.15 -7.17 -1.55
N GLY A 398 27.05 -6.43 -1.57
CA GLY A 398 27.04 -5.02 -1.23
C GLY A 398 25.66 -4.52 -0.83
N LEU A 399 25.58 -3.32 -0.28
CA LEU A 399 24.34 -2.58 -0.06
C LEU A 399 24.38 -1.28 -0.86
N VAL A 400 23.23 -0.87 -1.37
CA VAL A 400 23.02 0.42 -2.05
C VAL A 400 21.92 1.15 -1.33
N PHE A 401 22.16 2.40 -0.97
CA PHE A 401 21.16 3.33 -0.46
C PHE A 401 20.93 4.44 -1.48
N ASP A 402 19.67 4.58 -1.88
CA ASP A 402 19.21 5.67 -2.72
C ASP A 402 18.61 6.76 -1.82
N GLU A 403 19.35 7.84 -1.62
CA GLU A 403 19.01 8.94 -0.70
C GLU A 403 17.71 9.63 -1.09
N TRP A 404 17.37 9.68 -2.38
CA TRP A 404 16.13 10.28 -2.85
C TRP A 404 14.92 9.42 -2.52
N SER A 405 15.08 8.10 -2.53
CA SER A 405 13.99 7.18 -2.23
C SER A 405 13.96 6.69 -0.79
N GLY A 406 15.03 6.91 -0.02
CA GLY A 406 15.19 6.34 1.32
C GLY A 406 15.30 4.80 1.31
N GLN A 407 15.57 4.18 0.15
CA GLN A 407 15.57 2.72 0.01
C GLN A 407 16.96 2.12 0.09
N ILE A 408 17.02 0.94 0.72
CA ILE A 408 18.23 0.12 0.79
C ILE A 408 18.01 -1.14 -0.05
N HIS A 409 18.98 -1.47 -0.88
CA HIS A 409 18.97 -2.64 -1.75
C HIS A 409 20.22 -3.49 -1.51
N SER A 410 20.06 -4.81 -1.51
CA SER A 410 21.20 -5.73 -1.52
C SER A 410 21.70 -5.98 -2.95
N LEU A 411 23.02 -6.02 -3.08
CA LEU A 411 23.73 -6.41 -4.28
C LEU A 411 24.24 -7.84 -4.12
N ASN A 412 23.98 -8.67 -5.13
CA ASN A 412 24.70 -9.92 -5.27
C ASN A 412 26.17 -9.68 -5.66
N SER A 413 26.97 -10.74 -5.68
CA SER A 413 28.40 -10.66 -6.05
C SER A 413 28.68 -10.04 -7.42
N ALA A 414 27.76 -10.10 -8.39
CA ALA A 414 27.96 -9.45 -9.69
C ALA A 414 27.76 -7.94 -9.58
N GLY A 415 26.72 -7.52 -8.87
CA GLY A 415 26.43 -6.12 -8.62
C GLY A 415 27.52 -5.47 -7.76
N ALA A 416 27.95 -6.12 -6.68
CA ALA A 416 29.01 -5.62 -5.83
C ALA A 416 30.31 -5.39 -6.60
N PHE A 417 30.72 -6.38 -7.41
CA PHE A 417 31.88 -6.27 -8.29
C PHE A 417 31.75 -5.09 -9.26
N LEU A 418 30.59 -4.92 -9.91
CA LEU A 418 30.43 -3.84 -10.89
C LEU A 418 30.39 -2.46 -10.23
N PHE A 419 29.82 -2.32 -9.03
CA PHE A 419 29.88 -1.07 -8.26
C PHE A 419 31.31 -0.73 -7.84
N ASP A 420 32.12 -1.71 -7.45
CA ASP A 420 33.55 -1.53 -7.17
C ASP A 420 34.30 -0.96 -8.38
N GLN A 421 34.10 -1.57 -9.55
CA GLN A 421 34.76 -1.14 -10.79
C GLN A 421 34.32 0.25 -11.25
N ILE A 422 33.03 0.58 -11.12
CA ILE A 422 32.51 1.92 -11.47
C ILE A 422 33.03 2.96 -10.46
N GLY A 423 33.02 2.62 -9.16
CA GLY A 423 33.45 3.50 -8.09
C GLY A 423 34.94 3.83 -8.10
N THR A 424 35.77 2.88 -8.56
CA THR A 424 37.22 3.06 -8.75
C THR A 424 37.59 3.69 -10.09
N GLU A 425 36.59 4.11 -10.88
CA GLU A 425 36.75 4.70 -12.23
C GLU A 425 37.59 3.82 -13.19
N GLN A 426 37.57 2.50 -13.00
CA GLN A 426 38.23 1.54 -13.89
C GLN A 426 37.64 1.66 -15.30
N PRO A 427 38.46 1.70 -16.38
CA PRO A 427 37.94 1.71 -17.73
C PRO A 427 37.04 0.50 -18.02
N TRP A 428 35.90 0.72 -18.67
CA TRP A 428 34.91 -0.32 -19.01
C TRP A 428 35.54 -1.60 -19.58
N ASN A 429 36.52 -1.47 -20.47
CA ASN A 429 37.17 -2.60 -21.12
C ASN A 429 38.01 -3.45 -20.15
N GLU A 430 38.63 -2.83 -19.14
CA GLU A 430 39.39 -3.52 -18.09
C GLU A 430 38.42 -4.19 -17.11
N ALA A 431 37.36 -3.47 -16.69
CA ALA A 431 36.31 -4.01 -15.82
C ALA A 431 35.60 -5.23 -16.44
N LEU A 432 35.34 -5.22 -17.76
CA LEU A 432 34.77 -6.36 -18.48
C LEU A 432 35.68 -7.58 -18.45
N GLU A 433 36.98 -7.39 -18.67
CA GLU A 433 37.95 -8.49 -18.64
C GLU A 433 38.16 -9.02 -17.23
N ALA A 434 38.18 -8.14 -16.24
CA ALA A 434 38.21 -8.51 -14.83
C ALA A 434 36.95 -9.30 -14.43
N TYR A 435 35.74 -8.86 -14.81
CA TYR A 435 34.48 -9.58 -14.56
C TYR A 435 34.50 -10.98 -15.22
N ARG A 436 34.98 -11.04 -16.47
CA ARG A 436 35.10 -12.29 -17.23
C ARG A 436 36.03 -13.28 -16.52
N SER A 437 37.19 -12.80 -16.08
CA SER A 437 38.18 -13.60 -15.35
C SER A 437 37.63 -14.07 -14.00
N ALA A 438 37.02 -13.16 -13.23
CA ALA A 438 36.48 -13.46 -11.90
C ALA A 438 35.32 -14.47 -11.94
N ARG A 439 34.49 -14.43 -12.99
CA ARG A 439 33.32 -15.32 -13.15
C ARG A 439 33.58 -16.59 -13.96
N GLY A 440 34.71 -16.67 -14.67
CA GLY A 440 35.03 -17.82 -15.54
C GLY A 440 34.04 -18.00 -16.71
N VAL A 441 33.42 -16.92 -17.19
CA VAL A 441 32.40 -16.96 -18.26
C VAL A 441 32.96 -16.52 -19.62
N ALA A 442 32.31 -16.90 -20.72
CA ALA A 442 32.65 -16.38 -22.04
C ALA A 442 32.38 -14.87 -22.13
N ARG A 443 33.17 -14.14 -22.93
CA ARG A 443 33.04 -12.68 -23.10
C ARG A 443 31.64 -12.26 -23.53
N THR A 444 30.97 -13.04 -24.37
CA THR A 444 29.59 -12.80 -24.81
C THR A 444 28.58 -12.92 -23.67
N SER A 445 28.76 -13.88 -22.76
CA SER A 445 27.91 -14.06 -21.57
C SER A 445 28.13 -12.92 -20.56
N ALA A 446 29.39 -12.57 -20.27
CA ALA A 446 29.73 -11.43 -19.41
C ALA A 446 29.11 -10.13 -19.94
N LEU A 447 29.28 -9.85 -21.24
CA LEU A 447 28.69 -8.68 -21.88
C LEU A 447 27.16 -8.64 -21.74
N ARG A 448 26.48 -9.79 -21.83
CA ARG A 448 25.02 -9.85 -21.65
C ARG A 448 24.62 -9.54 -20.21
N GLU A 449 25.22 -10.23 -19.25
CA GLU A 449 24.92 -10.04 -17.82
C GLU A 449 25.17 -8.62 -17.36
N ILE A 450 26.35 -8.07 -17.67
CA ILE A 450 26.69 -6.70 -17.27
C ILE A 450 25.74 -5.71 -17.96
N THR A 451 25.39 -5.91 -19.22
CA THR A 451 24.42 -5.04 -19.90
C THR A 451 23.06 -5.08 -19.20
N ASP A 452 22.58 -6.25 -18.82
CA ASP A 452 21.29 -6.39 -18.13
C ASP A 452 21.31 -5.67 -16.77
N ILE A 453 22.41 -5.79 -16.02
CA ILE A 453 22.64 -5.10 -14.74
C ILE A 453 22.68 -3.58 -14.93
N LEU A 454 23.55 -3.07 -15.82
CA LEU A 454 23.68 -1.63 -16.06
C LEU A 454 22.39 -1.02 -16.63
N THR A 455 21.68 -1.76 -17.48
CA THR A 455 20.37 -1.30 -18.00
C THR A 455 19.38 -1.17 -16.85
N TRP A 456 19.36 -2.12 -15.92
CA TRP A 456 18.51 -2.04 -14.73
C TRP A 456 18.94 -0.86 -13.84
N TRP A 457 20.22 -0.71 -13.51
CA TRP A 457 20.72 0.41 -12.69
C TRP A 457 20.49 1.78 -13.30
N HIS A 458 20.75 1.94 -14.60
CA HIS A 458 20.48 3.20 -15.28
C HIS A 458 18.99 3.53 -15.26
N ARG A 459 18.13 2.54 -15.50
CA ARG A 459 16.67 2.71 -15.35
C ARG A 459 16.30 3.07 -13.91
N SER A 460 16.95 2.44 -12.93
CA SER A 460 16.79 2.71 -11.51
C SER A 460 17.38 4.07 -11.07
N GLY A 461 18.05 4.79 -11.96
CA GLY A 461 18.67 6.09 -11.67
C GLY A 461 19.97 5.98 -10.90
N TRP A 462 20.57 4.80 -10.77
CA TRP A 462 21.74 4.62 -9.93
C TRP A 462 23.06 5.07 -10.58
N ILE A 463 23.09 5.01 -11.91
CA ILE A 463 24.30 5.24 -12.71
C ILE A 463 24.02 6.11 -13.94
N GLY A 464 25.07 6.79 -14.41
CA GLY A 464 25.09 7.65 -15.58
C GLY A 464 24.98 9.14 -15.25
N GLU A 465 25.23 10.00 -16.25
CA GLU A 465 25.24 11.46 -16.08
C GLU A 465 23.94 12.00 -15.43
N MET A 466 24.11 12.94 -14.50
CA MET A 466 23.04 13.73 -13.88
C MET A 466 22.85 15.00 -14.72
N GLN A 467 21.62 15.33 -15.10
CA GLN A 467 21.36 16.59 -15.80
C GLN A 467 21.26 17.73 -14.77
N ALA A 468 21.54 18.99 -15.16
CA ALA A 468 21.53 20.13 -14.24
C ALA A 468 20.18 20.34 -13.51
N GLU A 469 19.10 19.75 -14.03
CA GLU A 469 17.74 19.77 -13.48
C GLU A 469 17.55 18.76 -12.34
N ASP A 470 18.44 17.77 -12.21
CA ASP A 470 18.41 16.70 -11.21
C ASP A 470 19.06 17.12 -9.88
N GLU A 471 19.93 18.15 -9.87
CA GLU A 471 20.60 18.68 -8.67
C GLU A 471 19.64 19.43 -7.71
N ALA A 472 18.47 19.84 -8.20
CA ALA A 472 17.47 20.59 -7.41
C ALA A 472 16.59 19.70 -6.50
N PHE A 473 16.78 18.38 -6.53
CA PHE A 473 16.01 17.40 -5.77
C PHE A 473 16.69 16.99 -4.47
N GLY A 474 16.46 17.79 -3.42
CA GLY A 474 16.67 17.41 -2.03
C GLY A 474 15.46 17.83 -1.23
N ILE A 475 14.45 16.96 -1.11
CA ILE A 475 13.25 17.24 -0.31
C ILE A 475 12.99 16.03 0.60
N HIS A 476 13.20 16.23 1.89
CA HIS A 476 12.66 15.36 2.94
C HIS A 476 11.16 15.69 3.12
N PRO A 477 10.27 14.69 3.13
CA PRO A 477 8.88 14.91 3.52
C PRO A 477 8.84 15.20 5.02
N ASN A 478 8.66 16.47 5.39
CA ASN A 478 8.21 16.83 6.73
C ASN A 478 6.69 16.57 6.80
N VAL A 479 6.31 15.42 7.33
CA VAL A 479 4.93 15.20 7.78
C VAL A 479 4.77 15.98 9.09
N SER A 480 3.90 16.99 9.07
CA SER A 480 3.54 17.71 10.28
C SER A 480 2.65 16.82 11.15
N GLU A 481 3.11 16.49 12.34
CA GLU A 481 2.27 15.93 13.39
C GLU A 481 1.09 16.86 13.65
N ARG A 482 -0.13 16.37 13.39
CA ARG A 482 -1.36 16.96 13.91
C ARG A 482 -2.04 15.92 14.79
N SER A 483 -2.00 16.20 16.08
CA SER A 483 -2.79 15.51 17.10
C SER A 483 -4.26 15.98 16.97
N PRO A 484 -5.24 15.08 16.72
CA PRO A 484 -6.64 15.44 16.83
C PRO A 484 -7.04 15.51 18.31
N ALA A 485 -7.82 16.53 18.67
CA ALA A 485 -8.44 16.62 19.98
C ALA A 485 -9.44 15.46 20.19
N THR A 486 -9.34 14.81 21.34
CA THR A 486 -10.20 13.69 21.77
C THR A 486 -11.68 14.08 21.82
N PRO A 487 -12.60 13.40 21.11
CA PRO A 487 -14.04 13.54 21.35
C PRO A 487 -14.42 12.80 22.64
N SER A 488 -15.06 13.47 23.60
CA SER A 488 -15.63 12.81 24.78
C SER A 488 -16.92 12.06 24.40
N ARG A 489 -16.79 10.84 23.88
CA ARG A 489 -17.93 9.95 23.55
C ARG A 489 -18.56 9.27 24.78
N PHE A 490 -17.88 9.24 25.94
CA PHE A 490 -18.39 8.52 27.11
C PHE A 490 -19.27 9.37 28.03
N ALA A 491 -20.50 8.90 28.23
CA ALA A 491 -21.40 9.39 29.27
C ALA A 491 -20.98 8.80 30.63
N TYR A 492 -20.19 9.55 31.40
CA TYR A 492 -20.01 9.48 32.87
C TYR A 492 -19.69 8.12 33.55
N SER A 493 -19.42 7.06 32.82
CA SER A 493 -19.36 5.70 33.34
C SER A 493 -18.39 4.85 32.50
N ALA A 494 -17.09 5.05 32.69
CA ALA A 494 -16.02 4.28 32.04
C ALA A 494 -14.96 3.88 33.06
N THR A 495 -14.25 2.78 32.79
CA THR A 495 -13.03 2.40 33.52
C THR A 495 -11.84 3.03 32.80
N VAL A 496 -10.93 3.65 33.55
CA VAL A 496 -9.77 4.36 32.99
C VAL A 496 -8.50 3.81 33.62
N TRP A 497 -7.52 3.46 32.79
CA TRP A 497 -6.15 3.16 33.20
C TRP A 497 -5.22 4.23 32.65
N HIS A 498 -4.31 4.71 33.50
CA HIS A 498 -3.13 5.44 33.08
C HIS A 498 -2.00 4.42 33.01
N VAL A 499 -1.43 4.24 31.82
CA VAL A 499 -0.42 3.20 31.57
C VAL A 499 0.83 3.85 31.01
N VAL A 500 1.98 3.30 31.35
CA VAL A 500 3.27 3.71 30.79
C VAL A 500 3.92 2.50 30.16
N VAL A 501 4.35 2.64 28.90
CA VAL A 501 5.07 1.60 28.17
C VAL A 501 6.39 2.20 27.71
N ALA A 502 7.52 1.68 28.19
CA ALA A 502 8.84 2.18 27.80
C ALA A 502 9.01 3.72 27.96
N GLY A 503 8.41 4.30 29.00
CA GLY A 503 8.40 5.74 29.26
C GLY A 503 7.35 6.55 28.47
N VAL A 504 6.54 5.92 27.62
CA VAL A 504 5.47 6.57 26.87
C VAL A 504 4.17 6.50 27.67
N PRO A 505 3.57 7.63 28.09
CA PRO A 505 2.30 7.63 28.80
C PRO A 505 1.13 7.45 27.83
N LEU A 506 0.23 6.50 28.10
CA LEU A 506 -1.03 6.31 27.38
C LEU A 506 -2.22 6.35 28.33
N ARG A 507 -3.37 6.70 27.79
CA ARG A 507 -4.65 6.62 28.50
C ARG A 507 -5.54 5.57 27.88
N VAL A 508 -5.90 4.54 28.63
CA VAL A 508 -6.83 3.49 28.18
C VAL A 508 -8.18 3.73 28.85
N THR A 509 -9.25 3.81 28.06
CA THR A 509 -10.62 4.01 28.57
C THR A 509 -11.54 2.93 28.00
N ALA A 510 -12.20 2.16 28.85
CA ALA A 510 -13.17 1.15 28.43
C ALA A 510 -14.58 1.46 28.93
N ASP A 511 -15.58 1.25 28.09
CA ASP A 511 -16.99 1.32 28.49
C ASP A 511 -17.31 0.26 29.56
N ARG A 512 -18.17 0.58 30.54
CA ARG A 512 -18.45 -0.31 31.68
C ARG A 512 -19.06 -1.64 31.31
N ASN A 513 -19.73 -1.72 30.17
CA ASN A 513 -20.39 -2.93 29.68
C ASN A 513 -19.45 -3.84 28.87
N VAL A 514 -18.21 -3.43 28.60
CA VAL A 514 -17.23 -4.27 27.90
C VAL A 514 -16.71 -5.34 28.86
N ASN A 515 -16.84 -6.60 28.45
CA ASN A 515 -16.20 -7.70 29.16
C ASN A 515 -14.73 -7.76 28.78
N LEU A 516 -13.86 -7.17 29.61
CA LEU A 516 -12.41 -7.13 29.42
C LEU A 516 -11.70 -8.44 29.81
N GLY A 517 -12.45 -9.48 30.21
CA GLY A 517 -11.89 -10.76 30.63
C GLY A 517 -10.84 -10.61 31.73
N GLN A 518 -9.64 -11.12 31.49
CA GLN A 518 -8.51 -11.07 32.42
C GLN A 518 -7.49 -9.97 32.09
N PHE A 519 -7.90 -8.93 31.35
CA PHE A 519 -7.03 -7.83 30.94
C PHE A 519 -6.31 -7.13 32.10
N ASP A 520 -6.97 -6.96 33.25
CA ASP A 520 -6.36 -6.36 34.45
C ASP A 520 -5.08 -7.08 34.91
N GLN A 521 -4.98 -8.40 34.68
CA GLN A 521 -3.79 -9.18 35.02
C GLN A 521 -2.60 -8.84 34.09
N LEU A 522 -2.87 -8.53 32.82
CA LEU A 522 -1.86 -8.20 31.83
C LEU A 522 -1.41 -6.74 31.95
N ILE A 523 -2.36 -5.83 32.14
CA ILE A 523 -2.05 -4.40 32.14
C ILE A 523 -1.47 -3.90 33.46
N GLY A 524 -1.74 -4.60 34.58
CA GLY A 524 -1.34 -4.20 35.92
C GLY A 524 0.11 -3.68 36.05
N PRO A 525 1.13 -4.38 35.52
CA PRO A 525 2.52 -3.92 35.57
C PRO A 525 2.80 -2.61 34.82
N PHE A 526 1.98 -2.26 33.83
CA PHE A 526 2.09 -1.02 33.06
C PHE A 526 1.35 0.15 33.71
N VAL A 527 0.45 -0.10 34.67
CA VAL A 527 -0.35 0.96 35.31
C VAL A 527 0.55 1.90 36.11
N ASP A 528 0.39 3.20 35.85
CA ASP A 528 0.97 4.26 36.64
C ASP A 528 -0.07 4.86 37.60
N MET A 529 0.21 4.73 38.89
CA MET A 529 -0.65 5.19 39.97
C MET A 529 -0.53 6.69 40.23
N HIS A 530 0.46 7.37 39.62
CA HIS A 530 0.73 8.79 39.81
C HIS A 530 0.16 9.69 38.70
N GLY A 531 -0.67 9.12 37.81
CA GLY A 531 -1.29 9.74 36.63
C GLY A 531 -1.36 11.27 36.64
N GLY A 532 -0.47 11.91 35.87
CA GLY A 532 -0.34 13.37 35.81
C GLY A 532 0.22 13.93 34.50
N GLU A 533 0.74 13.08 33.61
CA GLU A 533 1.24 13.50 32.29
C GLU A 533 0.14 13.48 31.23
N THR A 534 0.25 14.38 30.24
CA THR A 534 -0.60 14.34 29.05
C THR A 534 -0.30 13.06 28.28
N PRO A 535 -1.30 12.22 27.95
CA PRO A 535 -1.05 10.97 27.23
C PRO A 535 -0.51 11.27 25.83
N ALA A 536 0.50 10.52 25.41
CA ALA A 536 1.01 10.52 24.04
C ALA A 536 -0.03 9.93 23.06
N ALA A 537 -0.79 8.94 23.53
CA ALA A 537 -1.88 8.31 22.79
C ALA A 537 -3.04 7.91 23.72
N SER A 538 -4.26 7.93 23.19
CA SER A 538 -5.50 7.56 23.88
C SER A 538 -6.14 6.32 23.26
N VAL A 539 -6.27 5.24 24.04
CA VAL A 539 -6.91 3.99 23.63
C VAL A 539 -8.34 3.94 24.19
N MET A 540 -9.33 3.70 23.34
CA MET A 540 -10.74 3.66 23.71
C MET A 540 -11.34 2.30 23.35
N VAL A 541 -12.06 1.68 24.28
CA VAL A 541 -12.64 0.35 24.11
C VAL A 541 -14.14 0.39 24.37
N PHE A 542 -14.95 -0.07 23.44
CA PHE A 542 -16.41 -0.05 23.57
C PHE A 542 -17.07 -1.18 22.79
N ASN A 543 -18.28 -1.59 23.21
CA ASN A 543 -19.07 -2.58 22.48
C ASN A 543 -19.69 -1.95 21.23
N GLU A 544 -19.64 -2.66 20.11
CA GLU A 544 -20.37 -2.32 18.89
C GLU A 544 -20.86 -3.60 18.22
N ASP A 545 -22.17 -3.67 17.94
CA ASP A 545 -22.86 -4.86 17.44
C ASP A 545 -22.58 -6.12 18.30
N ASP A 546 -21.94 -7.13 17.71
CA ASP A 546 -21.61 -8.43 18.28
C ASP A 546 -20.17 -8.54 18.78
N GLY A 547 -19.42 -7.42 18.81
CA GLY A 547 -18.03 -7.40 19.24
C GLY A 547 -17.62 -6.14 19.98
N VAL A 548 -16.31 -6.03 20.18
CA VAL A 548 -15.64 -4.96 20.92
C VAL A 548 -14.69 -4.23 19.98
N VAL A 549 -14.82 -2.91 19.92
CA VAL A 549 -13.96 -2.01 19.15
C VAL A 549 -12.85 -1.49 20.04
N ILE A 550 -11.65 -1.37 19.49
CA ILE A 550 -10.50 -0.70 20.08
C ILE A 550 -10.12 0.44 19.14
N GLU A 551 -10.24 1.68 19.60
CA GLU A 551 -9.77 2.89 18.92
C GLU A 551 -8.47 3.39 19.56
N VAL A 552 -7.56 3.92 18.75
CA VAL A 552 -6.37 4.68 19.17
C VAL A 552 -6.48 6.08 18.57
N ASP A 553 -6.46 7.11 19.42
CA ASP A 553 -6.60 8.54 19.04
C ASP A 553 -7.82 8.85 18.16
N GLY A 554 -8.94 8.17 18.45
CA GLY A 554 -10.21 8.32 17.75
C GLY A 554 -10.32 7.49 16.47
N GLU A 555 -9.33 6.65 16.18
CA GLU A 555 -9.27 5.83 14.98
C GLU A 555 -9.30 4.34 15.32
N GLU A 556 -10.13 3.57 14.62
CA GLU A 556 -10.27 2.13 14.86
C GLU A 556 -8.93 1.41 14.59
N ALA A 557 -8.33 0.88 15.66
CA ALA A 557 -7.12 0.06 15.63
C ALA A 557 -7.42 -1.44 15.65
N GLY A 558 -8.60 -1.84 16.15
CA GLY A 558 -8.98 -3.24 16.22
C GLY A 558 -10.47 -3.50 16.45
N PHE A 559 -10.91 -4.70 16.05
CA PHE A 559 -12.22 -5.25 16.37
C PHE A 559 -12.12 -6.71 16.82
N CYS A 560 -12.77 -7.02 17.94
CA CYS A 560 -12.71 -8.32 18.58
C CYS A 560 -14.12 -8.90 18.78
N ILE A 561 -14.43 -10.02 18.12
CA ILE A 561 -15.70 -10.73 18.34
C ILE A 561 -15.59 -11.71 19.52
N ASP A 562 -14.41 -12.28 19.72
CA ASP A 562 -14.17 -13.29 20.73
C ASP A 562 -13.71 -12.65 22.04
N PRO A 563 -14.54 -12.59 23.09
CA PRO A 563 -14.17 -11.93 24.34
C PRO A 563 -12.94 -12.56 25.00
N ALA A 564 -12.65 -13.84 24.74
CA ALA A 564 -11.46 -14.52 25.26
C ALA A 564 -10.16 -14.00 24.63
N ALA A 565 -10.24 -13.45 23.41
CA ALA A 565 -9.11 -12.88 22.68
C ALA A 565 -8.89 -11.39 22.92
N LEU A 566 -9.86 -10.70 23.54
CA LEU A 566 -9.79 -9.26 23.80
C LEU A 566 -8.61 -8.84 24.68
N PRO A 567 -8.25 -9.55 25.78
CA PRO A 567 -7.14 -9.12 26.63
C PRO A 567 -5.80 -9.02 25.89
N ASP A 568 -5.49 -10.04 25.09
CA ASP A 568 -4.29 -10.14 24.27
C ASP A 568 -4.27 -9.05 23.19
N MET A 569 -5.38 -8.92 22.46
CA MET A 569 -5.52 -7.94 21.40
C MET A 569 -5.45 -6.49 21.90
N LEU A 570 -5.98 -6.21 23.09
CA LEU A 570 -5.91 -4.90 23.72
C LEU A 570 -4.49 -4.58 24.21
N LEU A 571 -3.80 -5.54 24.81
CA LEU A 571 -2.39 -5.38 25.19
C LEU A 571 -1.53 -5.08 23.96
N ASP A 572 -1.65 -5.88 22.90
CA ASP A 572 -0.92 -5.67 21.63
C ASP A 572 -1.17 -4.27 21.06
N THR A 573 -2.44 -3.82 21.03
CA THR A 573 -2.80 -2.49 20.55
C THR A 573 -2.15 -1.37 21.38
N ILE A 574 -2.12 -1.52 22.72
CA ILE A 574 -1.49 -0.55 23.62
C ILE A 574 0.02 -0.49 23.38
N LEU A 575 0.67 -1.65 23.23
CA LEU A 575 2.10 -1.74 22.99
C LEU A 575 2.47 -1.12 21.63
N VAL A 576 1.73 -1.44 20.56
CA VAL A 576 1.96 -0.86 19.22
C VAL A 576 1.74 0.66 19.22
N ALA A 577 0.70 1.16 19.90
CA ALA A 577 0.47 2.59 20.05
C ALA A 577 1.66 3.29 20.73
N ALA A 578 2.24 2.68 21.77
CA ALA A 578 3.41 3.21 22.44
C ALA A 578 4.66 3.18 21.54
N VAL A 579 4.87 2.09 20.81
CA VAL A 579 6.01 1.91 19.89
C VAL A 579 6.05 3.00 18.81
N GLY A 580 4.91 3.50 18.37
CA GLY A 580 4.82 4.63 17.44
C GLY A 580 5.52 5.91 17.90
N HIS A 581 5.80 6.05 19.20
CA HIS A 581 6.49 7.21 19.78
C HIS A 581 7.96 6.92 20.16
N LEU A 582 8.46 5.71 19.93
CA LEU A 582 9.83 5.33 20.30
C LEU A 582 10.85 5.68 19.19
N PRO A 583 12.06 6.11 19.55
CA PRO A 583 13.09 6.48 18.58
C PRO A 583 13.88 5.27 18.07
N TYR A 584 13.42 4.61 17.00
CA TYR A 584 14.14 3.51 16.36
C TYR A 584 14.58 3.84 14.93
N ALA A 585 15.57 3.11 14.42
CA ALA A 585 15.83 2.97 13.00
C ALA A 585 15.09 1.74 12.45
N PHE A 586 15.23 0.59 13.12
CA PHE A 586 14.51 -0.65 12.79
C PHE A 586 13.73 -1.18 13.98
N TYR A 587 12.46 -1.53 13.76
CA TYR A 587 11.67 -2.35 14.66
C TYR A 587 11.69 -3.80 14.14
N LEU A 588 12.28 -4.70 14.92
CA LEU A 588 12.50 -6.10 14.55
C LEU A 588 11.62 -7.05 15.37
N HIS A 589 11.06 -8.04 14.69
CA HIS A 589 10.52 -9.23 15.34
C HIS A 589 11.69 -10.16 15.75
N ALA A 590 12.33 -9.80 16.86
CA ALA A 590 13.52 -10.47 17.39
C ALA A 590 13.47 -10.54 18.92
N ALA A 591 14.19 -11.50 19.48
CA ALA A 591 14.51 -11.48 20.90
C ALA A 591 15.82 -10.74 21.12
N LEU A 592 15.91 -10.06 22.24
CA LEU A 592 17.08 -9.35 22.71
C LEU A 592 17.39 -9.82 24.13
N LEU A 593 18.62 -10.27 24.33
CA LEU A 593 19.14 -10.64 25.63
C LEU A 593 20.46 -9.91 25.89
N GLU A 594 20.74 -9.59 27.15
CA GLU A 594 22.03 -9.06 27.58
C GLU A 594 22.90 -10.20 28.11
N ILE A 595 24.04 -10.43 27.45
CA ILE A 595 25.07 -11.41 27.83
C ILE A 595 26.38 -10.64 27.98
N SER A 596 27.07 -10.81 29.11
CA SER A 596 28.37 -10.18 29.35
C SER A 596 28.40 -8.64 29.13
N LYS A 597 27.29 -7.95 29.40
CA LYS A 597 27.02 -6.51 29.16
C LYS A 597 26.89 -6.09 27.68
N GLY A 598 26.70 -7.04 26.76
CA GLY A 598 26.40 -6.80 25.36
C GLY A 598 25.03 -7.37 24.98
N GLY A 599 24.38 -6.77 23.98
CA GLY A 599 23.11 -7.25 23.43
C GLY A 599 23.33 -8.36 22.41
N VAL A 600 22.56 -9.44 22.51
CA VAL A 600 22.48 -10.50 21.51
C VAL A 600 21.09 -10.47 20.91
N LEU A 601 21.02 -10.26 19.59
CA LEU A 601 19.77 -10.27 18.84
C LEU A 601 19.53 -11.66 18.26
N LEU A 602 18.29 -12.15 18.44
CA LEU A 602 17.81 -13.42 17.90
C LEU A 602 16.61 -13.18 16.95
N PRO A 603 16.79 -12.65 15.73
CA PRO A 603 15.69 -12.47 14.79
C PRO A 603 15.19 -13.82 14.30
N ALA A 604 13.88 -14.06 14.41
CA ALA A 604 13.27 -15.29 13.90
C ALA A 604 11.76 -15.14 13.68
N PRO A 605 11.17 -15.87 12.72
CA PRO A 605 9.72 -15.86 12.48
C PRO A 605 8.89 -16.25 13.72
N SER A 606 7.63 -15.81 13.79
CA SER A 606 6.74 -16.18 14.90
C SER A 606 6.55 -17.70 14.96
N GLY A 607 6.68 -18.28 16.16
CA GLY A 607 6.53 -19.73 16.34
C GLY A 607 7.80 -20.56 16.11
N SER A 608 8.94 -19.94 15.77
CA SER A 608 10.24 -20.64 15.59
C SER A 608 10.85 -21.22 16.87
N GLY A 609 10.25 -20.95 18.04
CA GLY A 609 10.83 -21.31 19.35
C GLY A 609 11.69 -20.22 19.99
N LYS A 610 11.70 -19.00 19.43
CA LYS A 610 12.41 -17.81 19.96
C LYS A 610 12.19 -17.55 21.45
N SER A 611 10.95 -17.54 21.91
CA SER A 611 10.60 -17.37 23.34
C SER A 611 11.19 -18.50 24.18
N THR A 612 11.10 -19.75 23.70
CA THR A 612 11.71 -20.93 24.33
C THR A 612 13.22 -20.80 24.48
N LEU A 613 13.91 -20.40 23.43
CA LEU A 613 15.35 -20.21 23.47
C LEU A 613 15.75 -19.04 24.40
N SER A 614 14.99 -17.94 24.37
CA SER A 614 15.22 -16.77 25.23
C SER A 614 15.06 -17.11 26.72
N ILE A 615 14.05 -17.90 27.05
CA ILE A 615 13.83 -18.40 28.41
C ILE A 615 14.98 -19.34 28.83
N ALA A 616 15.38 -20.28 27.96
CA ALA A 616 16.49 -21.19 28.25
C ALA A 616 17.82 -20.46 28.48
N LEU A 617 18.14 -19.45 27.67
CA LEU A 617 19.31 -18.58 27.85
C LEU A 617 19.25 -17.83 29.18
N SER A 618 18.07 -17.33 29.55
CA SER A 618 17.88 -16.61 30.81
C SER A 618 18.12 -17.50 32.03
N HIS A 619 17.67 -18.76 31.98
CA HIS A 619 17.99 -19.76 33.01
C HIS A 619 19.48 -20.07 33.16
N ARG A 620 20.27 -19.78 32.12
CA ARG A 620 21.75 -19.91 32.12
C ARG A 620 22.48 -18.62 32.46
N GLY A 621 21.76 -17.58 32.85
CA GLY A 621 22.33 -16.33 33.36
C GLY A 621 22.40 -15.19 32.35
N ALA A 622 21.81 -15.34 31.16
CA ALA A 622 21.54 -14.20 30.29
C ALA A 622 20.44 -13.34 30.90
N GLU A 623 20.47 -12.04 30.68
CA GLU A 623 19.40 -11.16 31.13
C GLU A 623 18.40 -10.93 29.99
N TYR A 624 17.14 -11.29 30.23
CA TYR A 624 16.06 -11.10 29.27
C TYR A 624 15.71 -9.61 29.10
N ILE A 625 15.63 -9.15 27.85
CA ILE A 625 15.18 -7.78 27.52
C ILE A 625 13.79 -7.83 26.87
N SER A 626 13.65 -8.53 25.75
CA SER A 626 12.40 -8.70 25.02
C SER A 626 12.48 -9.95 24.14
N ASP A 627 11.37 -10.62 23.82
CA ASP A 627 11.30 -11.71 22.81
C ASP A 627 10.42 -11.38 21.61
N GLU A 628 9.89 -10.15 21.53
CA GLU A 628 8.96 -9.75 20.47
C GLU A 628 9.19 -8.30 20.01
N MET A 629 9.50 -7.39 20.93
CA MET A 629 9.65 -5.96 20.66
C MET A 629 11.08 -5.49 20.83
N SER A 630 11.92 -5.78 19.84
CA SER A 630 13.33 -5.38 19.80
C SER A 630 13.57 -4.31 18.74
N PHE A 631 14.38 -3.32 19.07
CA PHE A 631 14.65 -2.15 18.25
C PHE A 631 16.14 -1.95 18.08
N LEU A 632 16.52 -1.44 16.91
CA LEU A 632 17.83 -0.85 16.68
C LEU A 632 17.65 0.67 16.63
N SER A 633 18.35 1.41 17.48
CA SER A 633 18.33 2.88 17.48
C SER A 633 19.03 3.46 16.25
N GLY A 634 19.01 4.80 16.09
CA GLY A 634 19.71 5.48 15.01
C GLY A 634 21.22 5.22 14.95
N ASP A 635 21.81 4.79 16.07
CA ASP A 635 23.21 4.39 16.20
C ASP A 635 23.40 2.85 16.17
N PHE A 636 22.37 2.10 15.77
CA PHE A 636 22.36 0.64 15.72
C PHE A 636 22.72 -0.05 17.05
N ARG A 637 22.41 0.61 18.16
CA ARG A 637 22.37 -0.02 19.48
C ARG A 637 21.02 -0.70 19.66
N ALA A 638 21.00 -1.84 20.33
CA ALA A 638 19.76 -2.59 20.54
C ALA A 638 19.09 -2.20 21.86
N TYR A 639 17.79 -1.98 21.83
CA TYR A 639 16.96 -1.89 23.03
C TYR A 639 15.65 -2.62 22.79
N GLY A 640 14.89 -2.90 23.85
CA GLY A 640 13.62 -3.60 23.72
C GLY A 640 12.58 -3.05 24.68
N VAL A 641 11.32 -3.13 24.27
CA VAL A 641 10.20 -2.91 25.18
C VAL A 641 10.06 -4.16 26.02
N HIS A 642 10.13 -4.00 27.34
CA HIS A 642 9.98 -5.08 28.30
C HIS A 642 8.53 -5.55 28.32
N VAL A 643 8.27 -6.66 27.64
CA VAL A 643 6.98 -7.37 27.62
C VAL A 643 7.14 -8.76 28.22
N PHE A 644 6.04 -9.40 28.63
CA PHE A 644 6.14 -10.73 29.21
C PHE A 644 6.52 -11.75 28.12
N PRO A 645 7.50 -12.65 28.38
CA PRO A 645 7.72 -13.78 27.51
C PRO A 645 6.43 -14.58 27.35
N THR A 646 6.12 -14.97 26.12
CA THR A 646 4.87 -15.68 25.85
C THR A 646 5.09 -17.11 25.38
N VAL A 647 4.41 -18.06 26.04
CA VAL A 647 4.49 -19.48 25.72
C VAL A 647 3.17 -19.98 25.14
N LYS A 648 3.20 -20.31 23.85
CA LYS A 648 2.07 -20.93 23.13
C LYS A 648 1.86 -22.38 23.58
N GLU A 649 0.64 -22.89 23.46
CA GLU A 649 0.27 -24.27 23.82
C GLU A 649 1.21 -25.33 23.24
N SER A 650 1.63 -25.15 21.98
CA SER A 650 2.59 -26.04 21.30
C SER A 650 3.97 -26.13 21.98
N GLY A 651 4.35 -25.13 22.78
CA GLY A 651 5.62 -25.05 23.49
C GLY A 651 5.56 -25.50 24.95
N TRP A 652 4.38 -25.76 25.52
CA TRP A 652 4.24 -26.06 26.96
C TRP A 652 5.03 -27.29 27.41
N SER A 653 5.06 -28.34 26.59
CA SER A 653 5.81 -29.56 26.89
C SER A 653 7.32 -29.30 27.00
N ALA A 654 7.88 -28.48 26.10
CA ALA A 654 9.29 -28.08 26.11
C ALA A 654 9.62 -27.20 27.32
N MET A 655 8.64 -26.46 27.86
CA MET A 655 8.83 -25.53 28.96
C MET A 655 8.70 -26.14 30.36
N ARG A 656 8.20 -27.37 30.51
CA ARG A 656 7.94 -28.01 31.83
C ARG A 656 9.16 -28.05 32.75
N ASN A 657 10.36 -28.12 32.18
CA ASN A 657 11.62 -28.20 32.94
C ASN A 657 12.31 -26.84 33.10
N LEU A 658 11.82 -25.80 32.44
CA LEU A 658 12.39 -24.45 32.47
C LEU A 658 11.55 -23.56 33.38
N VAL A 659 10.23 -23.54 33.19
CA VAL A 659 9.32 -22.67 33.94
C VAL A 659 8.65 -23.45 35.07
N VAL A 660 8.90 -23.03 36.31
CA VAL A 660 8.23 -23.59 37.50
C VAL A 660 6.74 -23.26 37.45
N ASP A 661 5.88 -24.25 37.67
CA ASP A 661 4.42 -24.11 37.78
C ASP A 661 3.73 -23.43 36.58
N LEU A 662 4.18 -23.71 35.34
CA LEU A 662 3.52 -23.22 34.11
C LEU A 662 2.01 -23.50 34.08
N GLU A 663 1.56 -24.61 34.66
CA GLU A 663 0.14 -24.98 34.77
C GLU A 663 -0.68 -24.02 35.64
N ARG A 664 -0.04 -23.30 36.57
CA ARG A 664 -0.69 -22.31 37.45
C ARG A 664 -0.98 -21.00 36.73
N LEU A 665 -0.24 -20.69 35.67
CA LEU A 665 -0.43 -19.44 34.93
C LEU A 665 -1.74 -19.47 34.13
N THR A 666 -2.36 -18.31 34.03
CA THR A 666 -3.62 -18.10 33.32
C THR A 666 -3.48 -18.38 31.82
N ASP A 667 -4.48 -19.04 31.24
CA ASP A 667 -4.60 -19.22 29.79
C ASP A 667 -5.22 -17.99 29.13
N PHE A 668 -4.54 -17.44 28.14
CA PHE A 668 -5.03 -16.37 27.28
C PHE A 668 -5.24 -16.89 25.87
N ARG A 669 -6.28 -16.41 25.19
CA ARG A 669 -6.52 -16.74 23.79
C ARG A 669 -6.01 -15.59 22.91
N ARG A 670 -5.34 -15.94 21.82
CA ARG A 670 -4.93 -14.98 20.79
C ARG A 670 -6.00 -14.86 19.71
N ARG A 671 -5.94 -13.79 18.92
CA ARG A 671 -6.85 -13.54 17.79
C ARG A 671 -6.99 -14.72 16.81
N ASP A 672 -5.94 -15.50 16.61
CA ASP A 672 -5.94 -16.68 15.72
C ASP A 672 -6.41 -17.97 16.41
N GLY A 673 -6.90 -17.88 17.64
CA GLY A 673 -7.43 -18.99 18.43
C GLY A 673 -6.36 -19.80 19.17
N ILE A 674 -5.07 -19.43 19.06
CA ILE A 674 -3.99 -20.08 19.81
C ILE A 674 -4.10 -19.74 21.29
N THR A 675 -4.04 -20.76 22.15
CA THR A 675 -3.92 -20.59 23.60
C THR A 675 -2.46 -20.34 23.98
N MET A 676 -2.23 -19.36 24.85
CA MET A 676 -0.89 -19.00 25.33
C MET A 676 -0.90 -18.57 26.79
N LYS A 677 0.30 -18.58 27.39
CA LYS A 677 0.54 -18.15 28.76
C LYS A 677 1.60 -17.05 28.76
N TYR A 678 1.29 -15.94 29.42
CA TYR A 678 2.24 -14.86 29.67
C TYR A 678 3.04 -15.15 30.94
N LEU A 679 4.37 -15.15 30.85
CA LEU A 679 5.25 -15.36 32.00
C LEU A 679 5.42 -14.06 32.78
N THR A 680 4.43 -13.73 33.61
CA THR A 680 4.40 -12.50 34.41
C THR A 680 5.29 -12.55 35.66
N GLU A 681 5.82 -13.73 36.01
CA GLU A 681 6.68 -13.96 37.17
C GLU A 681 8.08 -14.41 36.71
N GLY A 682 9.14 -13.95 37.40
CA GLY A 682 10.53 -14.44 37.20
C GLY A 682 11.34 -13.75 36.09
N PHE A 683 10.70 -12.96 35.22
CA PHE A 683 11.36 -12.25 34.10
C PHE A 683 11.23 -10.71 34.19
N VAL A 684 10.97 -10.19 35.40
CA VAL A 684 10.41 -8.84 35.58
C VAL A 684 11.49 -7.76 35.62
N ARG A 685 11.66 -7.06 34.50
CA ARG A 685 12.01 -5.64 34.49
C ARG A 685 10.73 -4.81 34.46
N ASP A 686 10.76 -3.63 35.07
CA ASP A 686 9.58 -2.74 35.09
C ASP A 686 9.30 -2.26 33.65
N PRO A 687 8.14 -2.63 33.06
CA PRO A 687 7.82 -2.32 31.67
C PRO A 687 7.62 -0.82 31.40
N LYS A 688 7.51 -0.02 32.46
CA LYS A 688 7.36 1.44 32.38
C LYS A 688 8.68 2.15 32.16
N LEU A 689 9.81 1.52 32.46
CA LEU A 689 11.13 2.15 32.36
C LEU A 689 11.51 2.41 30.91
N VAL A 690 12.12 3.58 30.66
CA VAL A 690 12.76 3.88 29.38
C VAL A 690 13.84 2.82 29.11
N PRO A 691 13.77 2.09 27.99
CA PRO A 691 14.74 1.07 27.65
C PRO A 691 16.16 1.64 27.57
N ARG A 692 17.14 0.86 28.04
CA ARG A 692 18.55 1.18 27.88
C ARG A 692 19.10 0.56 26.60
N ASP A 693 19.86 1.34 25.85
CA ASP A 693 20.58 0.88 24.66
C ASP A 693 21.80 0.01 24.98
N LEU A 694 21.82 -1.20 24.42
CA LEU A 694 22.89 -2.18 24.48
C LEU A 694 23.73 -2.13 23.20
N GLU A 695 25.04 -2.31 23.36
CA GLU A 695 25.93 -2.54 22.22
C GLU A 695 25.71 -3.96 21.71
N VAL A 696 25.39 -4.12 20.43
CA VAL A 696 25.11 -5.44 19.86
C VAL A 696 26.44 -6.17 19.65
N ARG A 697 26.57 -7.36 20.26
CA ARG A 697 27.76 -8.21 20.09
C ARG A 697 27.59 -9.29 19.05
N ALA A 698 26.38 -9.81 18.92
CA ALA A 698 26.06 -10.83 17.94
C ALA A 698 24.62 -10.71 17.44
N VAL A 699 24.44 -11.01 16.16
CA VAL A 699 23.12 -11.28 15.56
C VAL A 699 23.08 -12.75 15.17
N ILE A 700 22.16 -13.51 15.76
CA ILE A 700 22.08 -14.95 15.55
C ILE A 700 20.69 -15.28 15.03
N PHE A 701 20.60 -16.00 13.92
CA PHE A 701 19.34 -16.43 13.32
C PHE A 701 19.09 -17.90 13.67
N PRO A 702 18.33 -18.19 14.76
CA PRO A 702 18.10 -19.55 15.22
C PRO A 702 17.00 -20.25 14.41
N GLU A 703 17.26 -21.49 14.03
CA GLU A 703 16.30 -22.40 13.40
C GLU A 703 16.26 -23.74 14.12
N PHE A 704 15.13 -24.04 14.76
CA PHE A 704 14.91 -25.32 15.42
C PHE A 704 14.45 -26.38 14.40
N HIS A 705 15.24 -27.44 14.22
CA HIS A 705 14.96 -28.55 13.29
C HIS A 705 15.08 -29.90 14.02
N PRO A 706 13.97 -30.52 14.45
CA PRO A 706 14.01 -31.87 15.04
C PRO A 706 14.63 -32.89 14.07
N GLY A 707 15.75 -33.52 14.45
CA GLY A 707 16.46 -34.48 13.59
C GLY A 707 17.32 -33.86 12.49
N GLY A 708 17.46 -32.52 12.47
CA GLY A 708 18.23 -31.78 11.47
C GLY A 708 19.73 -31.64 11.80
N GLY A 709 20.14 -32.08 12.99
CA GLY A 709 21.48 -31.88 13.53
C GLY A 709 21.75 -30.46 14.03
N ASN A 710 22.89 -30.29 14.69
CA ASN A 710 23.34 -29.02 15.28
C ASN A 710 24.45 -28.39 14.43
N ARG A 711 24.29 -27.12 14.06
CA ARG A 711 25.31 -26.37 13.31
C ARG A 711 25.24 -24.87 13.61
N LEU A 712 26.41 -24.26 13.73
CA LEU A 712 26.60 -22.81 13.76
C LEU A 712 27.46 -22.42 12.56
N GLU A 713 26.96 -21.52 11.72
CA GLU A 713 27.66 -21.00 10.55
C GLU A 713 27.73 -19.47 10.66
N GLU A 714 28.94 -18.92 10.56
CA GLU A 714 29.11 -17.47 10.40
C GLU A 714 28.58 -17.04 9.03
N ILE A 715 27.87 -15.92 8.98
CA ILE A 715 27.29 -15.36 7.77
C ILE A 715 27.81 -13.95 7.52
N GLY A 716 27.91 -13.59 6.24
CA GLY A 716 28.41 -12.29 5.84
C GLY A 716 27.42 -11.14 6.09
N PRO A 717 27.90 -9.89 6.00
CA PRO A 717 27.12 -8.67 6.22
C PRO A 717 25.83 -8.58 5.39
N VAL A 718 25.87 -8.95 4.11
CA VAL A 718 24.71 -8.83 3.21
C VAL A 718 23.66 -9.90 3.51
N ALA A 719 24.11 -11.10 3.84
CA ALA A 719 23.23 -12.16 4.33
C ALA A 719 22.54 -11.75 5.64
N CYS A 720 23.29 -11.19 6.60
CA CYS A 720 22.75 -10.67 7.86
C CYS A 720 21.71 -9.58 7.62
N PHE A 721 22.02 -8.57 6.80
CA PHE A 721 21.06 -7.51 6.44
C PHE A 721 19.78 -8.08 5.83
N SER A 722 19.90 -8.99 4.87
CA SER A 722 18.74 -9.58 4.19
C SER A 722 17.83 -10.31 5.18
N MET A 723 18.42 -11.12 6.07
CA MET A 723 17.67 -11.86 7.10
C MET A 723 17.10 -10.94 8.20
N LEU A 724 17.78 -9.84 8.55
CA LEU A 724 17.24 -8.80 9.44
C LEU A 724 15.99 -8.16 8.82
N MET A 725 16.06 -7.79 7.54
CA MET A 725 14.95 -7.15 6.84
C MET A 725 13.74 -8.07 6.68
N GLU A 726 13.95 -9.39 6.56
CA GLU A 726 12.85 -10.37 6.59
C GLU A 726 12.09 -10.36 7.93
N GLN A 727 12.73 -9.94 9.02
CA GLN A 727 12.13 -9.82 10.35
C GLN A 727 11.86 -8.36 10.75
N CYS A 728 12.03 -7.40 9.84
CA CYS A 728 11.79 -5.99 10.11
C CYS A 728 10.31 -5.66 9.95
N LEU A 729 9.67 -5.21 11.03
CA LEU A 729 8.25 -4.87 11.07
C LEU A 729 8.01 -3.42 10.64
N SER A 730 8.92 -2.51 10.96
CA SER A 730 8.84 -1.10 10.60
C SER A 730 10.23 -0.46 10.53
N MET A 731 10.36 0.55 9.68
CA MET A 731 11.52 1.44 9.60
C MET A 731 11.06 2.87 9.87
N ASN A 732 11.90 3.67 10.53
CA ASN A 732 11.59 5.08 10.75
C ASN A 732 11.75 5.89 9.46
N GLU A 733 10.83 6.84 9.24
CA GLU A 733 10.76 7.69 8.05
C GLU A 733 12.01 8.58 7.86
N ALA A 734 12.81 8.81 8.90
CA ALA A 734 14.01 9.67 8.86
C ALA A 734 15.34 8.93 8.58
N PHE A 735 15.32 7.78 7.90
CA PHE A 735 16.55 7.04 7.57
C PHE A 735 17.40 7.77 6.51
N ASP A 736 18.58 8.24 6.88
CA ASP A 736 19.42 9.12 6.04
C ASP A 736 20.79 8.51 5.65
N ALA A 737 21.58 9.27 4.91
CA ALA A 737 22.94 8.92 4.51
C ALA A 737 23.87 8.57 5.68
N ALA A 738 23.72 9.24 6.83
CA ALA A 738 24.54 8.99 8.00
C ALA A 738 24.13 7.68 8.68
N ALA A 739 22.82 7.40 8.77
CA ALA A 739 22.28 6.14 9.23
C ALA A 739 22.71 4.97 8.32
N PHE A 740 22.73 5.16 7.00
CA PHE A 740 23.24 4.14 6.08
C PHE A 740 24.71 3.78 6.34
N ARG A 741 25.59 4.77 6.57
CA ARG A 741 27.00 4.50 6.91
C ARG A 741 27.14 3.79 8.26
N ARG A 742 26.33 4.18 9.26
CA ARG A 742 26.30 3.49 10.56
C ARG A 742 25.81 2.05 10.44
N LEU A 743 24.79 1.79 9.61
CA LEU A 743 24.33 0.44 9.28
C LEU A 743 25.46 -0.40 8.69
N ALA A 744 26.22 0.16 7.76
CA ALA A 744 27.33 -0.56 7.14
C ALA A 744 28.47 -0.85 8.13
N SER A 745 28.77 0.07 9.05
CA SER A 745 29.72 -0.20 10.16
C SER A 745 29.20 -1.32 11.06
N PHE A 746 27.94 -1.24 11.47
CA PHE A 746 27.28 -2.25 12.29
C PHE A 746 27.38 -3.63 11.65
N LEU A 747 27.01 -3.77 10.38
CA LEU A 747 27.06 -5.05 9.67
C LEU A 747 28.49 -5.59 9.48
N ARG A 748 29.50 -4.71 9.47
CA ARG A 748 30.91 -5.09 9.33
C ARG A 748 31.54 -5.52 10.64
N GLU A 749 31.11 -4.91 11.75
CA GLU A 749 31.72 -5.08 13.07
C GLU A 749 31.01 -6.14 13.92
N VAL A 750 29.70 -6.32 13.73
CA VAL A 750 28.90 -7.25 14.54
C VAL A 750 28.90 -8.64 13.93
N ALA A 751 29.44 -9.60 14.68
CA ALA A 751 29.46 -11.00 14.28
C ALA A 751 28.03 -11.52 14.07
N SER A 752 27.82 -12.20 12.93
CA SER A 752 26.50 -12.65 12.51
C SER A 752 26.52 -14.14 12.21
N TYR A 753 25.53 -14.88 12.70
CA TYR A 753 25.49 -16.33 12.61
C TYR A 753 24.12 -16.86 12.21
N ARG A 754 24.11 -17.92 11.40
CA ARG A 754 22.96 -18.80 11.25
C ARG A 754 23.17 -20.03 12.13
N MET A 755 22.15 -20.38 12.92
CA MET A 755 22.24 -21.51 13.85
C MET A 755 21.07 -22.47 13.65
N SER A 756 21.35 -23.66 13.13
CA SER A 756 20.40 -24.77 13.10
C SER A 756 20.65 -25.69 14.29
N TYR A 757 19.58 -26.06 15.02
CA TYR A 757 19.73 -26.88 16.21
C TYR A 757 18.53 -27.80 16.43
N GLU A 758 18.81 -28.96 17.01
CA GLU A 758 17.81 -29.89 17.53
C GLU A 758 17.90 -30.00 19.07
N GLU A 759 19.05 -29.68 19.66
CA GLU A 759 19.27 -29.67 21.10
C GLU A 759 19.35 -28.23 21.62
N THR A 760 18.46 -27.85 22.54
CA THR A 760 18.47 -26.50 23.14
C THR A 760 19.79 -26.19 23.85
N GLU A 761 20.43 -27.20 24.43
CA GLU A 761 21.72 -27.06 25.12
C GLU A 761 22.85 -26.63 24.17
N PHE A 762 22.87 -27.17 22.95
CA PHE A 762 23.81 -26.77 21.92
C PHE A 762 23.64 -25.29 21.59
N ALA A 763 22.40 -24.86 21.32
CA ALA A 763 22.08 -23.48 20.98
C ALA A 763 22.49 -22.51 22.09
N VAL A 764 22.11 -22.82 23.33
CA VAL A 764 22.45 -22.02 24.51
C VAL A 764 23.97 -21.90 24.67
N SER A 765 24.71 -23.02 24.65
CA SER A 765 26.16 -23.01 24.87
C SER A 765 26.90 -22.18 23.82
N ASN A 766 26.53 -22.34 22.54
CA ASN A 766 27.16 -21.59 21.44
C ASN A 766 26.83 -20.10 21.49
N ILE A 767 25.60 -19.72 21.87
CA ILE A 767 25.23 -18.30 22.03
C ILE A 767 26.08 -17.62 23.10
N PHE A 768 26.35 -18.28 24.23
CA PHE A 768 27.25 -17.74 25.27
C PHE A 768 28.71 -17.70 24.83
N GLU A 769 29.13 -18.56 23.90
CA GLU A 769 30.51 -18.59 23.41
C GLU A 769 30.80 -17.44 22.44
N VAL A 770 29.81 -17.06 21.61
CA VAL A 770 29.98 -16.01 20.58
C VAL A 770 29.56 -14.60 21.04
N ALA A 771 29.05 -14.45 22.27
CA ALA A 771 28.57 -13.19 22.86
C ALA A 771 29.46 -12.69 24.01
#